data_AF-A0A6P7FBG5-F1
#
_entry.id   AF-A0A6P7FBG5-F1
#
_cell.length_a   1.000
_cell.length_b   1.000
_cell.length_c   1.000
_cell.angle_alpha   90.00
_cell.angle_beta   90.00
_cell.angle_gamma   90.00
#
_symmetry.space_group_name_H-M   'P 1'
#
loop_
_entity.id
_entity.type
_entity.pdbx_description
1 polymer ?
#
loop_
_entity_poly.entity_id
_entity_poly.type
_entity_poly.pdbx_seq_one_letter_code
_entity_poly.pdbx_strand_id
1 'polypeptide(L)'
;MKFAEHLSAHITPEWRKQYISYEEMKSMLYLTVEEAPSAESVEPEIVTRHLANFEEQFFLYCDKELKKINTFYSEKMAEATRKFASLHSELKDSLNNMNLGKKKSGSRRIVPTRKLQELKLAFSEFYLSLILLQNYQTLNHTGFRKILKKHDKLLSTDVGAKWRQEHVETSHFFTNKDIDKLINDTENSVTNELEGGDRQKAMKRLRVPPLGEQQSPWTTFKVGLFSGSFIVLLIAAVLSAVFHEGTTENLKIAFRLYRGPLLVIELLFLIGVNIYGWRSSGVNHVLIFELDPRNHVSEQHLMELAAIFGVVWAVSLLNFLYSATLSIPPYVNPLVLTVIMIVFLVNPLKIFRHDARFWFLRICGRMFGAPFFRVEFADFWLADQLNSLAAAFLDFQFLTCFYFTNGDWLVAGDTAQCMERNFTIRPIVNCIPAWLRFAQCLRRYYDSKDAFPHLVNAGKYSTTFLVVIFGTLKSVYKDDYATPSDNPYMFLWIAAQVLSSTYAYTWDIKMDWGLFDKSAGENTFLREETVYSSKVFYYFAIIEDLILRFAWAVSLYLTENGYVSGDLMTSILAPLEVFRRFVWNFFRLENEHINNCGQFRAVRDISVAPIDSSDQIQIIRMMDKEDGVTNREKGKRKNKKKEDKKHLLDDESIVNFKAIPLTAVV
;
A
#
# COMPACT_ATOMS: atom_id res chain seq x y z
N MET A 1 15.03 11.88 20.45
CA MET A 1 14.65 11.74 19.03
C MET A 1 15.11 12.99 18.29
N LYS A 2 15.73 12.86 17.11
CA LYS A 2 16.21 14.02 16.35
C LYS A 2 14.98 14.72 15.75
N PHE A 3 14.91 16.05 15.78
CA PHE A 3 13.71 16.79 15.33
C PHE A 3 13.32 16.47 13.87
N ALA A 4 14.27 16.19 12.99
CA ALA A 4 13.98 15.80 11.61
C ALA A 4 13.20 14.48 11.50
N GLU A 5 13.55 13.48 12.32
CA GLU A 5 12.81 12.20 12.40
C GLU A 5 11.39 12.45 12.90
N HIS A 6 11.25 13.34 13.90
CA HIS A 6 9.95 13.71 14.45
C HIS A 6 9.08 14.49 13.44
N LEU A 7 9.66 15.47 12.73
CA LEU A 7 8.97 16.22 11.69
C LEU A 7 8.49 15.28 10.59
N SER A 8 9.38 14.42 10.08
CA SER A 8 9.04 13.43 9.05
C SER A 8 7.90 12.50 9.48
N ALA A 9 7.89 12.06 10.73
CA ALA A 9 6.84 11.17 11.27
C ALA A 9 5.48 11.85 11.49
N HIS A 10 5.43 13.17 11.68
CA HIS A 10 4.19 13.91 12.02
C HIS A 10 3.71 14.83 10.89
N ILE A 11 4.39 14.82 9.74
CA ILE A 11 3.93 15.52 8.55
C ILE A 11 2.67 14.84 8.01
N THR A 12 1.68 15.66 7.70
CA THR A 12 0.53 15.25 6.89
C THR A 12 1.02 14.94 5.48
N PRO A 13 0.96 13.67 5.00
CA PRO A 13 1.58 13.27 3.74
C PRO A 13 1.18 14.16 2.54
N GLU A 14 -0.08 14.59 2.50
CA GLU A 14 -0.68 15.41 1.44
C GLU A 14 -0.10 16.83 1.42
N TRP A 15 0.37 17.29 2.58
CA TRP A 15 0.91 18.63 2.76
C TRP A 15 2.43 18.61 2.84
N ARG A 16 3.09 17.47 2.62
CA ARG A 16 4.54 17.27 2.78
C ARG A 16 5.35 18.40 2.14
N LYS A 17 5.03 18.78 0.89
CA LYS A 17 5.71 19.86 0.15
C LYS A 17 5.50 21.25 0.75
N GLN A 18 4.41 21.44 1.48
CA GLN A 18 4.02 22.70 2.10
C GLN A 18 4.68 22.91 3.46
N TYR A 19 5.24 21.86 4.09
CA TYR A 19 6.05 22.03 5.29
C TYR A 19 7.41 22.64 4.94
N ILE A 20 8.06 23.20 5.97
CA ILE A 20 9.43 23.69 5.90
C ILE A 20 10.38 22.58 5.42
N SER A 21 11.21 22.87 4.42
CA SER A 21 12.25 21.99 3.87
C SER A 21 13.45 21.87 4.83
N TYR A 22 13.19 21.36 6.04
CA TYR A 22 14.14 21.38 7.16
C TYR A 22 15.46 20.66 6.85
N GLU A 23 15.42 19.52 6.15
CA GLU A 23 16.64 18.78 5.79
C GLU A 23 17.45 19.45 4.68
N GLU A 24 16.81 20.12 3.73
CA GLU A 24 17.51 20.91 2.71
C GLU A 24 18.22 22.10 3.34
N MET A 25 17.51 22.89 4.16
CA MET A 25 18.09 24.03 4.89
C MET A 25 19.21 23.59 5.85
N LYS A 26 19.07 22.41 6.46
CA LYS A 26 20.10 21.83 7.31
C LYS A 26 21.33 21.43 6.49
N SER A 27 21.14 20.87 5.30
CA SER A 27 22.24 20.56 4.38
C SER A 27 22.96 21.82 3.91
N MET A 28 22.22 22.89 3.57
CA MET A 28 22.80 24.19 3.23
C MET A 28 23.76 24.70 4.33
N LEU A 29 23.32 24.65 5.59
CA LEU A 29 24.14 25.07 6.73
C LEU A 29 25.42 24.22 6.90
N TYR A 30 25.35 22.91 6.69
CA TYR A 30 26.53 22.06 6.81
C TYR A 30 27.51 22.27 5.65
N LEU A 31 27.00 22.39 4.42
CA LEU A 31 27.82 22.63 3.24
C LEU A 31 28.64 23.93 3.38
N THR A 32 28.04 25.02 3.86
CA THR A 32 28.78 26.27 4.08
C THR A 32 29.88 26.14 5.12
N VAL A 33 29.64 25.39 6.19
CA VAL A 33 30.68 25.16 7.22
C VAL A 33 31.80 24.26 6.68
N GLU A 34 31.48 23.30 5.82
CA GLU A 34 32.46 22.40 5.19
C GLU A 34 33.29 23.10 4.09
N GLU A 35 32.66 23.99 3.31
CA GLU A 35 33.29 24.76 2.23
C GLU A 35 33.96 26.06 2.72
N ALA A 36 33.81 26.39 4.01
CA ALA A 36 34.38 27.60 4.57
C ALA A 36 35.91 27.61 4.42
N PRO A 37 36.50 28.66 3.79
CA PRO A 37 37.95 28.78 3.68
C PRO A 37 38.58 28.79 5.08
N SER A 38 39.65 28.01 5.27
CA SER A 38 40.32 27.96 6.57
C SER A 38 40.86 29.34 6.93
N ALA A 39 40.49 29.81 8.12
CA ALA A 39 40.88 31.13 8.65
C ALA A 39 42.41 31.30 8.78
N GLU A 40 43.17 30.21 8.78
CA GLU A 40 44.64 30.21 8.79
C GLU A 40 45.25 30.34 7.38
N SER A 41 44.46 30.08 6.33
CA SER A 41 44.95 29.96 4.95
C SER A 41 44.54 31.12 4.04
N VAL A 42 43.61 31.97 4.48
CA VAL A 42 43.01 33.03 3.65
C VAL A 42 42.84 34.31 4.44
N GLU A 43 42.90 35.46 3.76
CA GLU A 43 42.63 36.77 4.37
C GLU A 43 41.24 36.81 5.04
N PRO A 44 41.09 37.44 6.22
CA PRO A 44 39.83 37.51 6.96
C PRO A 44 38.64 38.06 6.15
N GLU A 45 38.91 38.93 5.19
CA GLU A 45 37.90 39.53 4.31
C GLU A 45 37.22 38.48 3.41
N ILE A 46 37.94 37.45 2.99
CA ILE A 46 37.40 36.38 2.13
C ILE A 46 36.47 35.47 2.93
N VAL A 47 36.82 35.14 4.18
CA VAL A 47 35.95 34.38 5.09
C VAL A 47 34.67 35.16 5.38
N THR A 48 34.80 36.46 5.65
CA THR A 48 33.67 37.36 5.91
C THR A 48 32.73 37.45 4.70
N ARG A 49 33.30 37.60 3.49
CA ARG A 49 32.52 37.63 2.24
C ARG A 49 31.82 36.31 1.94
N HIS A 50 32.48 35.18 2.20
CA HIS A 50 31.86 33.85 2.03
C HIS A 50 30.64 33.69 2.95
N LEU A 51 30.77 34.05 4.22
CA LEU A 51 29.67 33.99 5.19
C LEU A 51 28.54 34.97 4.84
N ALA A 52 28.86 36.20 4.43
CA ALA A 52 27.86 37.19 4.01
C ALA A 52 27.04 36.73 2.79
N ASN A 53 27.71 36.15 1.78
CA ASN A 53 27.03 35.58 0.62
C ASN A 53 26.11 34.42 1.01
N PHE A 54 26.54 33.57 1.94
CA PHE A 54 25.70 32.50 2.46
C PHE A 54 24.49 33.03 3.24
N GLU A 55 24.69 34.00 4.14
CA GLU A 55 23.60 34.58 4.92
C GLU A 55 22.50 35.14 3.99
N GLU A 56 22.88 35.87 2.94
CA GLU A 56 21.94 36.38 1.94
C GLU A 56 21.14 35.25 1.29
N GLN A 57 21.81 34.19 0.81
CA GLN A 57 21.14 33.04 0.18
C GLN A 57 20.24 32.28 1.17
N PHE A 58 20.69 32.10 2.40
CA PHE A 58 19.97 31.37 3.44
C PHE A 58 18.69 32.11 3.83
N PHE A 59 18.75 33.43 4.04
CA PHE A 59 17.56 34.21 4.38
C PHE A 59 16.61 34.41 3.19
N LEU A 60 17.11 34.52 1.96
CA LEU A 60 16.26 34.44 0.75
C LEU A 60 15.49 33.12 0.66
N TYR A 61 16.15 32.00 1.01
CA TYR A 61 15.47 30.71 1.07
C TYR A 61 14.46 30.65 2.24
N CYS A 62 14.77 31.24 3.39
CA CYS A 62 13.84 31.38 4.51
C CYS A 62 12.58 32.18 4.13
N ASP A 63 12.74 33.28 3.39
CA ASP A 63 11.62 34.09 2.88
C ASP A 63 10.73 33.28 1.94
N LYS A 64 11.34 32.51 1.03
CA LYS A 64 10.62 31.62 0.10
C LYS A 64 9.80 30.57 0.87
N GLU A 65 10.41 29.92 1.85
CA GLU A 65 9.74 28.92 2.68
C GLU A 65 8.63 29.53 3.53
N LEU A 66 8.87 30.71 4.11
CA LEU A 66 7.88 31.42 4.93
C LEU A 66 6.69 31.87 4.09
N LYS A 67 6.92 32.34 2.86
CA LYS A 67 5.86 32.71 1.91
C LYS A 67 5.03 31.49 1.52
N LYS A 68 5.67 30.35 1.22
CA LYS A 68 5.00 29.08 0.94
C LYS A 68 4.06 28.69 2.08
N ILE A 69 4.58 28.67 3.30
CA ILE A 69 3.84 28.26 4.50
C ILE A 69 2.67 29.21 4.80
N ASN A 70 2.89 30.53 4.71
CA ASN A 70 1.83 31.53 4.92
C ASN A 70 0.72 31.42 3.88
N THR A 71 1.07 31.22 2.61
CA THR A 71 0.09 31.11 1.52
C THR A 71 -0.80 29.89 1.73
N PHE A 72 -0.17 28.73 1.97
CA PHE A 72 -0.90 27.49 2.21
C PHE A 72 -1.79 27.56 3.46
N TYR A 73 -1.27 28.06 4.58
CA TYR A 73 -2.05 28.20 5.81
C TYR A 73 -3.26 29.11 5.62
N SER A 74 -3.08 30.26 4.95
CA SER A 74 -4.16 31.22 4.74
C SER A 74 -5.26 30.65 3.83
N GLU A 75 -4.88 29.92 2.78
CA GLU A 75 -5.83 29.21 1.92
C GLU A 75 -6.63 28.16 2.69
N LYS A 76 -5.95 27.35 3.52
CA LYS A 76 -6.59 26.31 4.34
C LYS A 76 -7.49 26.89 5.42
N MET A 77 -7.10 28.01 6.04
CA MET A 77 -7.95 28.73 6.99
C MET A 77 -9.23 29.26 6.33
N ALA A 78 -9.12 29.83 5.14
CA ALA A 78 -10.29 30.31 4.39
C ALA A 78 -11.20 29.16 3.94
N GLU A 79 -10.63 28.03 3.51
CA GLU A 79 -11.37 26.80 3.22
C GLU A 79 -12.11 26.30 4.47
N ALA A 80 -11.42 26.22 5.62
CA ALA A 80 -11.99 25.76 6.87
C ALA A 80 -13.15 26.64 7.34
N THR A 81 -12.99 27.96 7.26
CA THR A 81 -14.03 28.93 7.62
C THR A 81 -15.28 28.76 6.75
N ARG A 82 -15.11 28.58 5.43
CA ARG A 82 -16.23 28.33 4.50
C ARG A 82 -16.93 27.00 4.79
N LYS A 83 -16.15 25.94 5.03
CA LYS A 83 -16.67 24.61 5.37
C LYS A 83 -17.48 24.65 6.66
N PHE A 84 -16.98 25.31 7.70
CA PHE A 84 -17.70 25.47 8.96
C PHE A 84 -19.05 26.16 8.75
N ALA A 85 -19.07 27.28 8.03
CA ALA A 85 -20.30 28.02 7.74
C ALA A 85 -21.33 27.16 6.99
N SER A 86 -20.89 26.39 5.98
CA SER A 86 -21.74 25.47 5.23
C SER A 86 -22.32 24.36 6.12
N LEU A 87 -21.46 23.68 6.90
CA LEU A 87 -21.87 22.59 7.78
C LEU A 87 -22.82 23.07 8.88
N HIS A 88 -22.54 24.24 9.45
CA HIS A 88 -23.38 24.82 10.48
C HIS A 88 -24.74 25.26 9.92
N SER A 89 -24.80 25.79 8.69
CA SER A 89 -26.07 26.09 8.01
C SER A 89 -26.89 24.82 7.78
N GLU A 90 -26.27 23.76 7.24
CA GLU A 90 -26.96 22.49 6.96
C GLU A 90 -27.47 21.81 8.26
N LEU A 91 -26.68 21.91 9.34
CA LEU A 91 -27.07 21.45 10.66
C LEU A 91 -28.29 22.22 11.17
N LYS A 92 -28.25 23.56 11.10
CA LYS A 92 -29.34 24.43 11.54
C LYS A 92 -30.62 24.21 10.75
N ASP A 93 -30.53 24.06 9.43
CA ASP A 93 -31.67 23.75 8.57
C ASP A 93 -32.28 22.38 8.93
N SER A 94 -31.43 21.39 9.21
CA SER A 94 -31.87 20.08 9.68
C SER A 94 -32.56 20.17 11.04
N LEU A 95 -32.04 20.95 11.99
CA LEU A 95 -32.65 21.20 13.30
C LEU A 95 -33.99 21.96 13.21
N ASN A 96 -34.08 22.96 12.33
CA ASN A 96 -35.30 23.73 12.11
C ASN A 96 -36.41 22.86 11.53
N ASN A 97 -36.07 22.00 10.56
CA ASN A 97 -37.00 21.01 10.01
C ASN A 97 -37.48 20.01 11.09
N MET A 98 -36.62 19.65 12.06
CA MET A 98 -37.04 18.85 13.22
C MET A 98 -38.04 19.58 14.13
N ASN A 99 -37.83 20.88 14.38
CA ASN A 99 -38.68 21.67 15.28
C ASN A 99 -40.03 22.05 14.65
N LEU A 100 -40.08 22.31 13.34
CA LEU A 100 -41.31 22.58 12.59
C LEU A 100 -42.20 21.33 12.47
N GLY A 101 -41.60 20.14 12.36
CA GLY A 101 -42.33 18.86 12.35
C GLY A 101 -43.05 18.53 13.66
N LYS A 102 -42.46 18.90 14.82
CA LYS A 102 -43.07 18.69 16.15
C LYS A 102 -44.37 19.48 16.37
N LYS A 103 -44.57 20.61 15.68
CA LYS A 103 -45.76 21.47 15.87
C LYS A 103 -46.98 21.07 15.03
N LYS A 104 -46.82 20.25 13.98
CA LYS A 104 -47.91 19.96 13.02
C LYS A 104 -48.51 18.56 13.09
N SER A 105 -47.97 17.64 13.89
CA SER A 105 -48.57 16.31 14.07
C SER A 105 -48.15 15.70 15.40
N GLY A 106 -49.11 15.25 16.20
CA GLY A 106 -48.89 14.44 17.41
C GLY A 106 -48.31 13.04 17.14
N SER A 107 -47.75 12.80 15.95
CA SER A 107 -47.05 11.57 15.59
C SER A 107 -45.56 11.85 15.49
N ARG A 108 -44.76 11.14 16.29
CA ARG A 108 -43.29 11.14 16.21
C ARG A 108 -42.85 10.65 14.83
N ARG A 109 -42.70 11.56 13.86
CA ARG A 109 -41.93 11.27 12.64
C ARG A 109 -40.45 11.27 13.00
N ILE A 110 -39.88 10.06 13.00
CA ILE A 110 -38.46 9.77 13.10
C ILE A 110 -37.76 10.49 11.95
N VAL A 111 -36.83 11.39 12.26
CA VAL A 111 -35.86 11.92 11.29
C VAL A 111 -35.20 10.73 10.61
N PRO A 112 -34.89 10.77 9.30
CA PRO A 112 -34.05 9.73 8.71
C PRO A 112 -32.73 9.72 9.48
N THR A 113 -32.51 8.72 10.35
CA THR A 113 -31.31 8.54 11.19
C THR A 113 -30.02 8.73 10.38
N ARG A 114 -30.11 8.44 9.08
CA ARG A 114 -29.10 8.61 8.05
C ARG A 114 -28.60 10.06 7.87
N LYS A 115 -29.47 11.08 7.77
CA LYS A 115 -29.04 12.48 7.52
C LYS A 115 -28.29 13.07 8.73
N LEU A 116 -28.73 12.72 9.94
CA LEU A 116 -28.04 13.09 11.18
C LEU A 116 -26.70 12.33 11.32
N GLN A 117 -26.63 11.07 10.87
CA GLN A 117 -25.37 10.32 10.81
C GLN A 117 -24.39 10.93 9.80
N GLU A 118 -24.86 11.36 8.63
CA GLU A 118 -24.06 12.06 7.62
C GLU A 118 -23.48 13.37 8.17
N LEU A 119 -24.29 14.20 8.84
CA LEU A 119 -23.79 15.41 9.50
C LEU A 119 -22.77 15.10 10.60
N LYS A 120 -23.02 14.07 11.43
CA LYS A 120 -22.06 13.65 12.45
C LYS A 120 -20.73 13.20 11.87
N LEU A 121 -20.75 12.56 10.69
CA LEU A 121 -19.55 12.17 9.98
C LEU A 121 -18.82 13.42 9.44
N ALA A 122 -19.53 14.29 8.73
CA ALA A 122 -18.98 15.51 8.13
C ALA A 122 -18.35 16.46 9.17
N PHE A 123 -18.98 16.63 10.34
CA PHE A 123 -18.38 17.40 11.44
C PHE A 123 -17.14 16.73 12.03
N SER A 124 -17.06 15.40 12.02
CA SER A 124 -15.87 14.68 12.47
C SER A 124 -14.70 14.85 11.51
N GLU A 125 -14.94 14.75 10.20
CA GLU A 125 -13.95 15.00 9.14
C GLU A 125 -13.47 16.46 9.18
N PHE A 126 -14.41 17.40 9.36
CA PHE A 126 -14.09 18.81 9.48
C PHE A 126 -13.22 19.10 10.71
N TYR A 127 -13.61 18.62 11.88
CA TYR A 127 -12.84 18.80 13.12
C TYR A 127 -11.41 18.30 12.97
N LEU A 128 -11.25 17.13 12.36
CA LEU A 128 -9.96 16.58 12.05
C LEU A 128 -9.13 17.49 11.12
N SER A 129 -9.72 18.06 10.08
CA SER A 129 -9.02 19.00 9.20
C SER A 129 -8.49 20.24 9.94
N LEU A 130 -9.20 20.68 10.99
CA LEU A 130 -8.75 21.79 11.84
C LEU A 130 -7.54 21.39 12.70
N ILE A 131 -7.60 20.22 13.33
CA ILE A 131 -6.48 19.68 14.11
C ILE A 131 -5.22 19.52 13.26
N LEU A 132 -5.40 18.99 12.06
CA LEU A 132 -4.36 18.88 11.04
C LEU A 132 -3.68 20.23 10.76
N LEU A 133 -4.48 21.27 10.56
CA LEU A 133 -4.00 22.62 10.29
C LEU A 133 -3.29 23.25 11.50
N GLN A 134 -3.79 22.99 12.71
CA GLN A 134 -3.14 23.38 13.97
C GLN A 134 -1.78 22.69 14.15
N ASN A 135 -1.69 21.40 13.82
CA ASN A 135 -0.43 20.65 13.82
C ASN A 135 0.54 21.22 12.78
N TYR A 136 0.05 21.56 11.58
CA TYR A 136 0.85 22.19 10.53
C TYR A 136 1.46 23.52 10.99
N GLN A 137 0.66 24.40 11.62
CA GLN A 137 1.13 25.65 12.22
C GLN A 137 2.24 25.39 13.26
N THR A 138 1.99 24.47 14.20
CA THR A 138 2.91 24.16 15.30
C THR A 138 4.24 23.59 14.80
N LEU A 139 4.20 22.64 13.86
CA LEU A 139 5.39 21.97 13.32
C LEU A 139 6.25 22.93 12.49
N ASN A 140 5.65 23.76 11.65
CA ASN A 140 6.40 24.74 10.84
C ASN A 140 7.05 25.82 11.70
N HIS A 141 6.31 26.37 12.68
CA HIS A 141 6.90 27.31 13.64
C HIS A 141 8.08 26.68 14.39
N THR A 142 7.93 25.44 14.87
CA THR A 142 9.01 24.71 15.54
C THR A 142 10.20 24.47 14.61
N GLY A 143 9.94 24.17 13.34
CA GLY A 143 10.96 23.99 12.31
C GLY A 143 11.79 25.24 12.08
N PHE A 144 11.15 26.39 11.86
CA PHE A 144 11.84 27.68 11.75
C PHE A 144 12.66 27.99 12.99
N ARG A 145 12.08 27.82 14.19
CA ARG A 145 12.79 28.08 15.44
C ARG A 145 14.05 27.22 15.58
N LYS A 146 13.99 25.94 15.19
CA LYS A 146 15.13 25.02 15.28
C LYS A 146 16.18 25.25 14.20
N ILE A 147 15.79 25.56 12.96
CA ILE A 147 16.75 25.79 11.88
C ILE A 147 17.48 27.11 12.07
N LEU A 148 16.78 28.17 12.50
CA LEU A 148 17.38 29.47 12.81
C LEU A 148 18.28 29.38 14.05
N LYS A 149 17.89 28.62 15.09
CA LYS A 149 18.79 28.32 16.22
C LYS A 149 20.03 27.52 15.79
N LYS A 150 19.90 26.65 14.78
CA LYS A 150 21.03 25.90 14.22
C LYS A 150 21.98 26.82 13.44
N HIS A 151 21.44 27.75 12.65
CA HIS A 151 22.19 28.81 11.98
C HIS A 151 23.04 29.59 13.00
N ASP A 152 22.41 30.15 14.02
CA ASP A 152 23.07 30.95 15.06
C ASP A 152 24.17 30.16 15.78
N LYS A 153 23.92 28.88 16.07
CA LYS A 153 24.91 28.00 16.71
C LYS A 153 26.10 27.66 15.80
N LEU A 154 25.89 27.46 14.50
CA LEU A 154 26.96 27.07 13.57
C LEU A 154 27.82 28.26 13.15
N LEU A 155 27.19 29.43 12.94
CA LEU A 155 27.88 30.64 12.50
C LEU A 155 28.27 31.58 13.63
N SER A 156 27.93 31.23 14.88
CA SER A 156 28.21 32.03 16.08
C SER A 156 27.66 33.47 15.98
N THR A 157 26.41 33.59 15.53
CA THR A 157 25.70 34.86 15.29
C THR A 157 24.34 34.89 16.00
N ASP A 158 23.69 36.05 16.07
CA ASP A 158 22.34 36.24 16.61
C ASP A 158 21.30 36.66 15.54
N VAL A 159 21.72 36.71 14.27
CA VAL A 159 20.89 37.19 13.15
C VAL A 159 19.68 36.29 12.91
N GLY A 160 19.82 34.96 13.05
CA GLY A 160 18.70 34.02 12.89
C GLY A 160 17.61 34.21 13.95
N ALA A 161 17.99 34.49 15.19
CA ALA A 161 17.05 34.83 16.25
C ALA A 161 16.30 36.14 15.98
N LYS A 162 16.99 37.18 15.52
CA LYS A 162 16.39 38.46 15.11
C LYS A 162 15.41 38.26 13.95
N TRP A 163 15.84 37.55 12.90
CA TRP A 163 15.00 37.26 11.74
C TRP A 163 13.73 36.50 12.13
N ARG A 164 13.83 35.52 13.05
CA ARG A 164 12.66 34.80 13.58
C ARG A 164 11.64 35.74 14.21
N GLN A 165 12.10 36.66 15.06
CA GLN A 165 11.22 37.60 15.76
C GLN A 165 10.56 38.57 14.79
N GLU A 166 11.32 39.07 13.81
CA GLU A 166 10.84 40.06 12.85
C GLU A 166 9.90 39.49 11.78
N HIS A 167 10.11 38.23 11.35
CA HIS A 167 9.41 37.65 10.21
C HIS A 167 8.50 36.48 10.58
N VAL A 168 8.96 35.53 11.41
CA VAL A 168 8.18 34.32 11.72
C VAL A 168 7.12 34.62 12.80
N GLU A 169 7.52 35.25 13.90
CA GLU A 169 6.63 35.52 15.04
C GLU A 169 5.58 36.62 14.75
N THR A 170 5.80 37.42 13.70
CA THR A 170 4.85 38.43 13.18
C THR A 170 4.00 37.93 12.03
N SER A 171 4.32 36.76 11.46
CA SER A 171 3.62 36.24 10.28
C SER A 171 2.19 35.80 10.59
N HIS A 172 1.34 35.83 9.55
CA HIS A 172 -0.07 35.48 9.66
C HIS A 172 -0.28 34.03 10.09
N PHE A 173 0.52 33.08 9.57
CA PHE A 173 0.36 31.66 9.92
C PHE A 173 0.58 31.40 11.41
N PHE A 174 1.34 32.24 12.12
CA PHE A 174 1.60 32.06 13.55
C PHE A 174 0.67 32.91 14.44
N THR A 175 0.40 34.16 14.05
CA THR A 175 -0.40 35.09 14.85
C THR A 175 -1.90 34.83 14.80
N ASN A 176 -2.39 34.18 13.74
CA ASN A 176 -3.80 33.85 13.59
C ASN A 176 -4.24 32.79 14.63
N LYS A 177 -5.22 33.15 15.46
CA LYS A 177 -5.84 32.28 16.48
C LYS A 177 -7.26 31.83 16.12
N ASP A 178 -7.72 32.12 14.91
CA ASP A 178 -9.06 31.72 14.45
C ASP A 178 -9.19 30.19 14.38
N ILE A 179 -8.07 29.47 14.20
CA ILE A 179 -8.06 28.01 14.19
C ILE A 179 -8.53 27.43 15.53
N ASP A 180 -8.05 27.97 16.65
CA ASP A 180 -8.44 27.54 17.99
C ASP A 180 -9.92 27.85 18.25
N LYS A 181 -10.40 28.99 17.74
CA LYS A 181 -11.81 29.36 17.83
C LYS A 181 -12.70 28.40 17.04
N LEU A 182 -12.33 28.10 15.79
CA LEU A 182 -13.05 27.15 14.93
C LEU A 182 -13.11 25.75 15.54
N ILE A 183 -12.01 25.29 16.17
CA ILE A 183 -11.97 24.01 16.89
C ILE A 183 -13.02 24.01 18.00
N ASN A 184 -13.00 25.02 18.87
CA ASN A 184 -13.94 25.15 19.98
C ASN A 184 -15.41 25.25 19.51
N ASP A 185 -15.68 26.05 18.48
CA ASP A 185 -17.02 26.23 17.92
C ASP A 185 -17.55 24.92 17.32
N THR A 186 -16.67 24.12 16.72
CA THR A 186 -16.97 22.78 16.19
C THR A 186 -17.27 21.78 17.32
N GLU A 187 -16.45 21.75 18.38
CA GLU A 187 -16.71 20.91 19.57
C GLU A 187 -18.07 21.24 20.19
N ASN A 188 -18.38 22.53 20.32
CA ASN A 188 -19.63 23.01 20.90
C ASN A 188 -20.83 22.61 20.03
N SER A 189 -20.74 22.78 18.71
CA SER A 189 -21.79 22.37 17.77
C SER A 189 -22.07 20.87 17.89
N VAL A 190 -21.02 20.04 17.92
CA VAL A 190 -21.17 18.58 17.99
C VAL A 190 -21.69 18.13 19.36
N THR A 191 -21.20 18.74 20.43
CA THR A 191 -21.64 18.42 21.80
C THR A 191 -23.11 18.78 22.00
N ASN A 192 -23.49 20.02 21.71
CA ASN A 192 -24.80 20.54 22.05
C ASN A 192 -25.87 20.09 21.05
N GLU A 193 -25.58 20.14 19.75
CA GLU A 193 -26.59 19.96 18.71
C GLU A 193 -26.67 18.52 18.19
N LEU A 194 -25.56 17.76 18.20
CA LEU A 194 -25.49 16.41 17.64
C LEU A 194 -25.47 15.29 18.69
N GLU A 195 -24.89 15.52 19.88
CA GLU A 195 -24.80 14.53 20.96
C GLU A 195 -25.61 14.90 22.22
N GLY A 196 -26.47 15.93 22.13
CA GLY A 196 -27.46 16.25 23.16
C GLY A 196 -26.87 16.71 24.49
N GLY A 197 -25.70 17.37 24.45
CA GLY A 197 -24.97 17.87 25.61
C GLY A 197 -23.93 16.91 26.18
N ASP A 198 -23.83 15.68 25.67
CA ASP A 198 -22.83 14.71 26.15
C ASP A 198 -21.45 14.98 25.53
N ARG A 199 -20.63 15.78 26.25
CA ARG A 199 -19.26 16.12 25.84
C ARG A 199 -18.38 14.89 25.73
N GLN A 200 -18.53 13.87 26.58
CA GLN A 200 -17.69 12.68 26.50
C GLN A 200 -17.95 11.90 25.21
N LYS A 201 -19.22 11.74 24.85
CA LYS A 201 -19.62 11.06 23.62
C LYS A 201 -19.25 11.87 22.37
N ALA A 202 -19.39 13.19 22.41
CA ALA A 202 -18.94 14.10 21.35
C ALA A 202 -17.42 14.01 21.15
N MET A 203 -16.63 14.16 22.22
CA MET A 203 -15.19 14.06 22.14
C MET A 203 -14.73 12.66 21.75
N LYS A 204 -15.40 11.59 22.16
CA LYS A 204 -15.07 10.22 21.69
C LYS A 204 -15.30 10.05 20.18
N ARG A 205 -16.26 10.77 19.59
CA ARG A 205 -16.53 10.77 18.15
C ARG A 205 -15.57 11.66 17.36
N LEU A 206 -15.22 12.82 17.92
CA LEU A 206 -14.29 13.79 17.33
C LEU A 206 -12.83 13.37 17.47
N ARG A 207 -12.51 12.66 18.55
CA ARG A 207 -11.20 12.04 18.73
C ARG A 207 -11.00 11.02 17.64
N VAL A 208 -10.07 11.37 16.79
CA VAL A 208 -9.43 10.48 15.85
C VAL A 208 -8.69 9.43 16.69
N PRO A 209 -9.00 8.12 16.55
CA PRO A 209 -8.17 7.09 17.13
C PRO A 209 -6.73 7.32 16.69
N PRO A 210 -5.73 7.25 17.57
CA PRO A 210 -4.34 7.45 17.16
C PRO A 210 -4.05 6.55 15.95
N LEU A 211 -3.45 7.13 14.90
CA LEU A 211 -3.09 6.41 13.66
C LEU A 211 -2.11 5.26 13.90
N GLY A 212 -1.52 5.19 15.10
CA GLY A 212 -1.07 3.93 15.67
C GLY A 212 -2.21 3.34 16.49
N GLU A 213 -3.13 2.60 15.87
CA GLU A 213 -3.81 1.53 16.60
C GLU A 213 -2.65 0.76 17.23
N GLN A 214 -2.50 0.79 18.56
CA GLN A 214 -1.43 0.06 19.24
C GLN A 214 -1.64 -1.39 18.82
N GLN A 215 -0.86 -1.81 17.83
CA GLN A 215 -1.05 -3.11 17.23
C GLN A 215 -0.90 -4.09 18.36
N SER A 216 -1.94 -4.89 18.56
CA SER A 216 -1.95 -5.83 19.68
C SER A 216 -0.66 -6.63 19.57
N PRO A 217 0.22 -6.62 20.59
CA PRO A 217 1.45 -7.41 20.54
C PRO A 217 1.16 -8.89 20.24
N TRP A 218 -0.05 -9.33 20.60
CA TRP A 218 -0.59 -10.64 20.28
C TRP A 218 -0.79 -10.89 18.78
N THR A 219 -1.29 -9.92 18.01
CA THR A 219 -1.46 -10.06 16.56
C THR A 219 -0.10 -10.19 15.87
N THR A 220 0.86 -9.33 16.21
CA THR A 220 2.24 -9.42 15.70
C THR A 220 2.86 -10.78 16.02
N PHE A 221 2.70 -11.26 17.27
CA PHE A 221 3.18 -12.57 17.70
C PHE A 221 2.57 -13.70 16.88
N LYS A 222 1.24 -13.71 16.68
CA LYS A 222 0.56 -14.72 15.86
C LYS A 222 1.03 -14.73 14.41
N VAL A 223 1.17 -13.55 13.79
CA VAL A 223 1.69 -13.45 12.42
C VAL A 223 3.07 -14.11 12.34
N GLY A 224 3.96 -13.80 13.28
CA GLY A 224 5.28 -14.43 13.37
C GLY A 224 5.21 -15.95 13.59
N LEU A 225 4.38 -16.40 14.54
CA LEU A 225 4.20 -17.81 14.88
C LEU A 225 3.68 -18.63 13.69
N PHE A 226 2.59 -18.18 13.04
CA PHE A 226 1.99 -18.90 11.92
C PHE A 226 2.85 -18.81 10.66
N SER A 227 3.52 -17.69 10.40
CA SER A 227 4.45 -17.58 9.26
C SER A 227 5.67 -18.49 9.46
N GLY A 228 6.25 -18.50 10.66
CA GLY A 228 7.34 -19.40 11.01
C GLY A 228 6.93 -20.88 10.93
N SER A 229 5.75 -21.21 11.46
CA SER A 229 5.18 -22.56 11.36
C SER A 229 4.94 -22.97 9.91
N PHE A 230 4.42 -22.07 9.07
CA PHE A 230 4.21 -22.33 7.65
C PHE A 230 5.53 -22.62 6.93
N ILE A 231 6.60 -21.85 7.18
CA ILE A 231 7.91 -22.09 6.58
C ILE A 231 8.44 -23.48 6.96
N VAL A 232 8.39 -23.83 8.25
CA VAL A 232 8.85 -25.15 8.73
C VAL A 232 8.03 -26.28 8.10
N LEU A 233 6.71 -26.15 8.06
CA LEU A 233 5.82 -27.15 7.46
C LEU A 233 5.99 -27.25 5.95
N LEU A 234 6.24 -26.13 5.27
CA LEU A 234 6.51 -26.11 3.83
C LEU A 234 7.81 -26.85 3.51
N ILE A 235 8.88 -26.61 4.27
CA ILE A 235 10.14 -27.36 4.15
C ILE A 235 9.87 -28.85 4.39
N ALA A 236 9.13 -29.20 5.44
CA ALA A 236 8.78 -30.60 5.72
C ALA A 236 7.96 -31.24 4.59
N ALA A 237 7.02 -30.51 3.99
CA ALA A 237 6.22 -30.96 2.87
C ALA A 237 7.05 -31.16 1.61
N VAL A 238 7.99 -30.25 1.31
CA VAL A 238 8.92 -30.38 0.18
C VAL A 238 9.85 -31.58 0.37
N LEU A 239 10.46 -31.72 1.55
CA LEU A 239 11.31 -32.88 1.86
C LEU A 239 10.51 -34.19 1.77
N SER A 240 9.30 -34.21 2.30
CA SER A 240 8.42 -35.39 2.18
C SER A 240 8.07 -35.68 0.72
N ALA A 241 7.74 -34.67 -0.09
CA ALA A 241 7.43 -34.87 -1.50
C ALA A 241 8.63 -35.37 -2.33
N VAL A 242 9.86 -34.99 -1.95
CA VAL A 242 11.10 -35.39 -2.64
C VAL A 242 11.55 -36.80 -2.24
N PHE A 243 11.49 -37.13 -0.95
CA PHE A 243 12.08 -38.36 -0.40
C PHE A 243 11.07 -39.50 -0.19
N HIS A 244 9.76 -39.27 -0.33
CA HIS A 244 8.75 -40.32 -0.16
C HIS A 244 8.64 -41.18 -1.43
N GLU A 245 9.17 -42.40 -1.35
CA GLU A 245 9.11 -43.42 -2.41
C GLU A 245 7.68 -43.96 -2.57
N GLY A 246 6.93 -43.53 -3.59
CA GLY A 246 5.65 -44.18 -3.92
C GLY A 246 4.57 -43.38 -4.65
N THR A 247 4.76 -42.08 -4.94
CA THR A 247 3.63 -41.20 -5.33
C THR A 247 3.82 -40.36 -6.59
N THR A 248 4.67 -40.74 -7.55
CA THR A 248 4.99 -39.89 -8.71
C THR A 248 3.78 -39.47 -9.57
N GLU A 249 2.78 -40.32 -9.76
CA GLU A 249 1.55 -39.94 -10.51
C GLU A 249 0.55 -39.14 -9.65
N ASN A 250 0.30 -39.59 -8.41
CA ASN A 250 -0.57 -38.88 -7.47
C ASN A 250 -0.06 -37.46 -7.15
N LEU A 251 1.27 -37.26 -7.14
CA LEU A 251 1.91 -35.97 -6.91
C LEU A 251 1.61 -34.95 -8.02
N LYS A 252 1.59 -35.36 -9.29
CA LYS A 252 1.27 -34.46 -10.41
C LYS A 252 -0.14 -33.88 -10.28
N ILE A 253 -1.11 -34.74 -9.93
CA ILE A 253 -2.51 -34.34 -9.69
C ILE A 253 -2.58 -33.44 -8.45
N ALA A 254 -1.90 -33.82 -7.37
CA ALA A 254 -1.83 -33.03 -6.14
C ALA A 254 -1.29 -31.62 -6.38
N PHE A 255 -0.24 -31.46 -7.18
CA PHE A 255 0.31 -30.14 -7.50
C PHE A 255 -0.74 -29.22 -8.10
N ARG A 256 -1.59 -29.70 -9.03
CA ARG A 256 -2.69 -28.87 -9.57
C ARG A 256 -3.77 -28.58 -8.55
N LEU A 257 -4.16 -29.57 -7.74
CA LEU A 257 -5.20 -29.40 -6.72
C LEU A 257 -4.79 -28.40 -5.63
N TYR A 258 -3.51 -28.33 -5.29
CA TYR A 258 -2.98 -27.44 -4.25
C TYR A 258 -2.45 -26.09 -4.76
N ARG A 259 -2.07 -25.97 -6.05
CA ARG A 259 -1.52 -24.73 -6.62
C ARG A 259 -2.53 -23.58 -6.57
N GLY A 260 -3.76 -23.78 -7.03
CA GLY A 260 -4.81 -22.73 -6.97
C GLY A 260 -4.99 -22.12 -5.58
N PRO A 261 -5.26 -22.93 -4.53
CA PRO A 261 -5.31 -22.46 -3.15
C PRO A 261 -4.03 -21.75 -2.67
N LEU A 262 -2.84 -22.27 -3.03
CA LEU A 262 -1.57 -21.66 -2.65
C LEU A 262 -1.41 -20.25 -3.23
N LEU A 263 -1.75 -20.05 -4.52
CA LEU A 263 -1.68 -18.76 -5.18
C LEU A 263 -2.61 -17.72 -4.53
N VAL A 264 -3.77 -18.15 -4.04
CA VAL A 264 -4.69 -17.27 -3.27
C VAL A 264 -4.07 -16.89 -1.93
N ILE A 265 -3.44 -17.84 -1.23
CA ILE A 265 -2.75 -17.58 0.05
C ILE A 265 -1.58 -16.61 -0.15
N GLU A 266 -0.76 -16.83 -1.17
CA GLU A 266 0.35 -15.97 -1.57
C GLU A 266 -0.14 -14.54 -1.86
N LEU A 267 -1.19 -14.39 -2.69
CA LEU A 267 -1.77 -13.09 -2.99
C LEU A 267 -2.25 -12.37 -1.73
N LEU A 268 -2.94 -13.06 -0.81
CA LEU A 268 -3.42 -12.46 0.44
C LEU A 268 -2.26 -11.97 1.31
N PHE A 269 -1.20 -12.75 1.43
CA PHE A 269 0.00 -12.35 2.18
C PHE A 269 0.64 -11.11 1.57
N LEU A 270 0.84 -11.12 0.25
CA LEU A 270 1.44 -10.01 -0.49
C LEU A 270 0.58 -8.74 -0.52
N ILE A 271 -0.75 -8.86 -0.49
CA ILE A 271 -1.65 -7.71 -0.27
C ILE A 271 -1.43 -7.11 1.13
N GLY A 272 -1.25 -7.96 2.15
CA GLY A 272 -0.86 -7.51 3.49
C GLY A 272 0.43 -6.68 3.46
N VAL A 273 1.45 -7.16 2.72
CA VAL A 273 2.73 -6.44 2.54
C VAL A 273 2.54 -5.13 1.78
N ASN A 274 1.71 -5.11 0.74
CA ASN A 274 1.35 -3.89 0.02
C ASN A 274 0.74 -2.84 0.96
N ILE A 275 -0.24 -3.22 1.79
CA ILE A 275 -0.89 -2.31 2.75
C ILE A 275 0.13 -1.76 3.76
N TYR A 276 1.01 -2.61 4.27
CA TYR A 276 2.11 -2.16 5.13
C TYR A 276 3.01 -1.13 4.42
N GLY A 277 3.43 -1.42 3.20
CA GLY A 277 4.29 -0.54 2.42
C GLY A 277 3.61 0.79 2.03
N TRP A 278 2.32 0.78 1.70
CA TRP A 278 1.53 1.99 1.45
C TRP A 278 1.42 2.84 2.71
N ARG A 279 1.07 2.22 3.84
CA ARG A 279 0.95 2.91 5.13
C ARG A 279 2.28 3.54 5.56
N SER A 280 3.38 2.79 5.48
CA SER A 280 4.72 3.28 5.85
C SER A 280 5.24 4.39 4.92
N SER A 281 4.85 4.38 3.64
CA SER A 281 5.26 5.40 2.66
C SER A 281 4.35 6.63 2.64
N GLY A 282 3.21 6.59 3.36
CA GLY A 282 2.22 7.66 3.39
C GLY A 282 1.27 7.68 2.19
N VAL A 283 1.11 6.55 1.48
CA VAL A 283 0.13 6.39 0.40
C VAL A 283 -1.24 6.09 1.01
N ASN A 284 -2.21 6.97 0.76
CA ASN A 284 -3.55 6.88 1.34
C ASN A 284 -4.45 5.83 0.64
N HIS A 285 -4.15 4.55 0.88
CA HIS A 285 -4.92 3.42 0.36
C HIS A 285 -6.35 3.37 0.92
N VAL A 286 -6.60 3.85 2.15
CA VAL A 286 -7.94 3.88 2.76
C VAL A 286 -8.89 4.72 1.93
N LEU A 287 -8.48 5.92 1.53
CA LEU A 287 -9.27 6.79 0.66
C LEU A 287 -9.42 6.21 -0.76
N ILE A 288 -8.33 5.73 -1.35
CA ILE A 288 -8.33 5.22 -2.74
C ILE A 288 -9.30 4.05 -2.89
N PHE A 289 -9.38 3.17 -1.89
CA PHE A 289 -10.32 2.05 -1.87
C PHE A 289 -11.67 2.38 -1.24
N GLU A 290 -11.93 3.64 -0.87
CA GLU A 290 -13.16 4.09 -0.20
C GLU A 290 -13.50 3.25 1.05
N LEU A 291 -12.48 2.91 1.83
CA LEU A 291 -12.60 2.15 3.08
C LEU A 291 -12.97 3.09 4.24
N ASP A 292 -13.66 2.56 5.25
CA ASP A 292 -13.96 3.30 6.48
C ASP A 292 -12.66 3.54 7.29
N PRO A 293 -12.23 4.79 7.50
CA PRO A 293 -11.02 5.08 8.28
C PRO A 293 -11.06 4.57 9.72
N ARG A 294 -12.27 4.38 10.28
CA ARG A 294 -12.47 3.95 11.67
C ARG A 294 -12.55 2.44 11.82
N ASN A 295 -12.88 1.73 10.75
CA ASN A 295 -13.09 0.28 10.77
C ASN A 295 -12.68 -0.35 9.45
N HIS A 296 -11.38 -0.57 9.29
CA HIS A 296 -10.80 -1.29 8.17
C HIS A 296 -9.84 -2.37 8.68
N VAL A 297 -9.56 -3.35 7.81
CA VAL A 297 -8.63 -4.44 8.14
C VAL A 297 -7.20 -3.91 8.09
N SER A 298 -6.44 -4.10 9.17
CA SER A 298 -5.02 -3.76 9.16
C SER A 298 -4.18 -4.79 8.40
N GLU A 299 -2.98 -4.38 8.00
CA GLU A 299 -1.99 -5.21 7.30
C GLU A 299 -1.71 -6.54 8.02
N GLN A 300 -1.60 -6.50 9.35
CA GLN A 300 -1.29 -7.68 10.15
C GLN A 300 -2.42 -8.70 10.17
N HIS A 301 -3.69 -8.26 10.12
CA HIS A 301 -4.83 -9.18 10.09
C HIS A 301 -4.90 -9.94 8.76
N LEU A 302 -4.52 -9.31 7.65
CA LEU A 302 -4.43 -9.98 6.35
C LEU A 302 -3.26 -10.97 6.32
N MET A 303 -2.09 -10.57 6.84
CA MET A 303 -0.95 -11.47 6.98
C MET A 303 -1.25 -12.64 7.93
N GLU A 304 -1.95 -12.41 9.05
CA GLU A 304 -2.39 -13.46 10.00
C GLU A 304 -3.30 -14.46 9.27
N LEU A 305 -4.30 -13.96 8.54
CA LEU A 305 -5.22 -14.81 7.79
C LEU A 305 -4.49 -15.65 6.75
N ALA A 306 -3.59 -15.04 5.97
CA ALA A 306 -2.80 -15.74 4.95
C ALA A 306 -1.87 -16.77 5.60
N ALA A 307 -1.21 -16.45 6.70
CA ALA A 307 -0.32 -17.38 7.41
C ALA A 307 -1.10 -18.57 8.01
N ILE A 308 -2.29 -18.34 8.58
CA ILE A 308 -3.16 -19.41 9.07
C ILE A 308 -3.56 -20.34 7.91
N PHE A 309 -4.02 -19.79 6.79
CA PHE A 309 -4.35 -20.61 5.62
C PHE A 309 -3.12 -21.33 5.05
N GLY A 310 -1.94 -20.71 5.08
CA GLY A 310 -0.68 -21.35 4.71
C GLY A 310 -0.39 -22.57 5.58
N VAL A 311 -0.52 -22.46 6.90
CA VAL A 311 -0.37 -23.60 7.81
C VAL A 311 -1.39 -24.71 7.50
N VAL A 312 -2.67 -24.36 7.31
CA VAL A 312 -3.71 -25.33 6.96
C VAL A 312 -3.41 -26.01 5.62
N TRP A 313 -2.92 -25.25 4.63
CA TRP A 313 -2.49 -25.75 3.33
C TRP A 313 -1.33 -26.76 3.46
N ALA A 314 -0.30 -26.43 4.25
CA ALA A 314 0.87 -27.29 4.43
C ALA A 314 0.52 -28.57 5.18
N VAL A 315 -0.30 -28.48 6.23
CA VAL A 315 -0.83 -29.65 6.94
C VAL A 315 -1.69 -30.51 6.02
N SER A 316 -2.55 -29.91 5.21
CA SER A 316 -3.37 -30.63 4.22
C SER A 316 -2.49 -31.39 3.23
N LEU A 317 -1.43 -30.76 2.71
CA LEU A 317 -0.49 -31.41 1.80
C LEU A 317 0.27 -32.55 2.48
N LEU A 318 0.72 -32.38 3.72
CA LEU A 318 1.35 -33.48 4.48
C LEU A 318 0.37 -34.64 4.72
N ASN A 319 -0.89 -34.36 5.07
CA ASN A 319 -1.92 -35.40 5.21
C ASN A 319 -2.19 -36.12 3.88
N PHE A 320 -2.11 -35.42 2.75
CA PHE A 320 -2.17 -36.05 1.43
C PHE A 320 -0.98 -37.00 1.20
N LEU A 321 0.24 -36.56 1.49
CA LEU A 321 1.46 -37.37 1.30
C LEU A 321 1.49 -38.61 2.20
N TYR A 322 1.05 -38.48 3.46
CA TYR A 322 1.00 -39.58 4.43
C TYR A 322 -0.38 -40.25 4.51
N SER A 323 -1.25 -40.04 3.53
CA SER A 323 -2.63 -40.54 3.48
C SER A 323 -2.72 -42.06 3.66
N ALA A 324 -1.80 -42.80 3.04
CA ALA A 324 -1.69 -44.26 3.17
C ALA A 324 -1.44 -44.69 4.62
N THR A 325 -0.49 -44.03 5.30
CA THR A 325 -0.16 -44.30 6.71
C THR A 325 -1.31 -43.91 7.64
N LEU A 326 -2.01 -42.82 7.32
CA LEU A 326 -3.13 -42.30 8.11
C LEU A 326 -4.46 -43.02 7.84
N SER A 327 -4.52 -43.89 6.83
CA SER A 327 -5.76 -44.54 6.36
C SER A 327 -6.87 -43.52 6.00
N ILE A 328 -6.48 -42.37 5.45
CA ILE A 328 -7.39 -41.31 4.99
C ILE A 328 -7.34 -41.28 3.46
N PRO A 329 -8.48 -41.17 2.75
CA PRO A 329 -8.45 -41.01 1.30
C PRO A 329 -7.68 -39.74 0.90
N PRO A 330 -6.60 -39.83 0.10
CA PRO A 330 -5.70 -38.71 -0.21
C PRO A 330 -6.46 -37.50 -0.76
N TYR A 331 -7.34 -37.74 -1.72
CA TYR A 331 -8.04 -36.68 -2.45
C TYR A 331 -9.13 -35.98 -1.63
N VAL A 332 -9.44 -36.41 -0.40
CA VAL A 332 -10.31 -35.63 0.51
C VAL A 332 -9.62 -34.34 0.96
N ASN A 333 -8.32 -34.39 1.20
CA ASN A 333 -7.56 -33.28 1.79
C ASN A 333 -7.64 -31.98 0.96
N PRO A 334 -7.29 -31.95 -0.34
CA PRO A 334 -7.35 -30.71 -1.13
C PRO A 334 -8.79 -30.16 -1.30
N LEU A 335 -9.81 -31.03 -1.31
CA LEU A 335 -11.21 -30.61 -1.32
C LEU A 335 -11.58 -29.91 -0.02
N VAL A 336 -11.26 -30.52 1.13
CA VAL A 336 -11.56 -29.96 2.45
C VAL A 336 -10.88 -28.61 2.63
N LEU A 337 -9.62 -28.47 2.22
CA LEU A 337 -8.91 -27.19 2.23
C LEU A 337 -9.67 -26.10 1.45
N THR A 338 -10.06 -26.41 0.21
CA THR A 338 -10.77 -25.46 -0.66
C THR A 338 -12.14 -25.09 -0.07
N VAL A 339 -12.86 -26.08 0.46
CA VAL A 339 -14.15 -25.86 1.14
C VAL A 339 -13.98 -24.99 2.38
N ILE A 340 -12.95 -25.21 3.21
CA ILE A 340 -12.66 -24.36 4.38
C ILE A 340 -12.46 -22.90 3.96
N MET A 341 -11.69 -22.64 2.90
CA MET A 341 -11.45 -21.28 2.40
C MET A 341 -12.75 -20.62 1.91
N ILE A 342 -13.58 -21.36 1.15
CA ILE A 342 -14.88 -20.87 0.65
C ILE A 342 -15.83 -20.60 1.82
N VAL A 343 -16.00 -21.55 2.73
CA VAL A 343 -16.87 -21.44 3.90
C VAL A 343 -16.44 -20.26 4.77
N PHE A 344 -15.14 -20.09 5.02
CA PHE A 344 -14.62 -18.91 5.73
C PHE A 344 -15.08 -17.61 5.06
N LEU A 345 -14.98 -17.53 3.73
CA LEU A 345 -15.29 -16.32 2.97
C LEU A 345 -16.78 -15.98 2.99
N VAL A 346 -17.65 -16.96 2.74
CA VAL A 346 -19.11 -16.76 2.63
C VAL A 346 -19.85 -16.83 3.96
N ASN A 347 -19.15 -17.11 5.07
CA ASN A 347 -19.74 -17.27 6.39
C ASN A 347 -20.53 -16.02 6.82
N PRO A 348 -21.88 -16.13 6.98
CA PRO A 348 -22.73 -15.00 7.35
C PRO A 348 -22.68 -14.65 8.83
N LEU A 349 -22.07 -15.48 9.67
CA LEU A 349 -21.96 -15.23 11.10
C LEU A 349 -21.04 -14.01 11.35
N LYS A 350 -21.38 -13.19 12.36
CA LYS A 350 -20.62 -11.99 12.79
C LYS A 350 -19.31 -12.33 13.53
N ILE A 351 -18.58 -13.32 13.03
CA ILE A 351 -17.29 -13.80 13.53
C ILE A 351 -16.25 -13.67 12.42
N PHE A 352 -14.96 -13.66 12.78
CA PHE A 352 -13.85 -13.60 11.82
C PHE A 352 -13.98 -12.47 10.80
N ARG A 353 -14.07 -11.22 11.28
CA ARG A 353 -14.07 -9.99 10.45
C ARG A 353 -15.15 -9.97 9.36
N HIS A 354 -16.40 -10.25 9.76
CA HIS A 354 -17.59 -10.23 8.91
C HIS A 354 -17.65 -9.05 7.93
N ASP A 355 -17.46 -7.82 8.41
CA ASP A 355 -17.63 -6.63 7.57
C ASP A 355 -16.64 -6.58 6.41
N ALA A 356 -15.40 -7.03 6.62
CA ALA A 356 -14.38 -7.10 5.58
C ALA A 356 -14.70 -8.16 4.53
N ARG A 357 -15.19 -9.33 4.96
CA ARG A 357 -15.59 -10.40 4.03
C ARG A 357 -16.75 -9.98 3.15
N PHE A 358 -17.78 -9.37 3.73
CA PHE A 358 -18.94 -8.91 2.97
C PHE A 358 -18.64 -7.68 2.13
N TRP A 359 -17.69 -6.84 2.54
CA TRP A 359 -17.12 -5.82 1.66
C TRP A 359 -16.46 -6.45 0.43
N PHE A 360 -15.57 -7.42 0.63
CA PHE A 360 -14.92 -8.14 -0.48
C PHE A 360 -15.93 -8.84 -1.40
N LEU A 361 -16.90 -9.57 -0.84
CA LEU A 361 -17.97 -10.23 -1.62
C LEU A 361 -18.81 -9.23 -2.41
N ARG A 362 -19.06 -8.03 -1.87
CA ARG A 362 -19.77 -6.96 -2.59
C ARG A 362 -18.95 -6.46 -3.79
N ILE A 363 -17.65 -6.23 -3.61
CA ILE A 363 -16.76 -5.83 -4.71
C ILE A 363 -16.68 -6.94 -5.77
N CYS A 364 -16.56 -8.21 -5.36
CA CYS A 364 -16.65 -9.35 -6.28
C CYS A 364 -17.97 -9.34 -7.06
N GLY A 365 -19.10 -9.16 -6.38
CA GLY A 365 -20.42 -9.14 -7.03
C GLY A 365 -20.55 -8.02 -8.07
N ARG A 366 -20.06 -6.81 -7.78
CA ARG A 366 -20.03 -5.70 -8.74
C ARG A 366 -19.11 -5.97 -9.93
N MET A 367 -17.93 -6.51 -9.65
CA MET A 367 -16.93 -6.87 -10.65
C MET A 367 -17.46 -7.94 -11.62
N PHE A 368 -18.01 -9.05 -11.12
CA PHE A 368 -18.62 -10.10 -11.94
C PHE A 368 -19.91 -9.64 -12.61
N GLY A 369 -20.61 -8.66 -12.02
CA GLY A 369 -21.78 -8.02 -12.61
C GLY A 369 -21.48 -6.94 -13.66
N ALA A 370 -20.23 -6.72 -14.06
CA ALA A 370 -19.93 -5.82 -15.17
C ALA A 370 -20.55 -6.37 -16.48
N PRO A 371 -21.14 -5.52 -17.35
CA PRO A 371 -21.14 -4.05 -17.35
C PRO A 371 -22.35 -3.40 -16.65
N PHE A 372 -23.12 -4.13 -15.85
CA PHE A 372 -24.41 -3.64 -15.32
C PHE A 372 -24.28 -2.61 -14.19
N PHE A 373 -23.13 -2.57 -13.50
CA PHE A 373 -22.86 -1.63 -12.41
C PHE A 373 -21.80 -0.59 -12.77
N ARG A 374 -21.83 0.55 -12.09
CA ARG A 374 -20.76 1.56 -12.17
C ARG A 374 -19.46 0.95 -11.63
N VAL A 375 -18.37 1.16 -12.36
CA VAL A 375 -17.05 0.62 -12.01
C VAL A 375 -16.26 1.64 -11.20
N GLU A 376 -15.94 1.28 -9.96
CA GLU A 376 -15.06 2.04 -9.05
C GLU A 376 -13.62 1.53 -9.07
N PHE A 377 -12.72 2.25 -8.38
CA PHE A 377 -11.30 1.88 -8.28
C PHE A 377 -11.11 0.45 -7.76
N ALA A 378 -11.77 0.11 -6.64
CA ALA A 378 -11.69 -1.22 -6.05
C ALA A 378 -12.13 -2.34 -7.02
N ASP A 379 -13.17 -2.09 -7.82
CA ASP A 379 -13.73 -3.08 -8.75
C ASP A 379 -12.73 -3.47 -9.85
N PHE A 380 -12.09 -2.48 -10.48
CA PHE A 380 -11.14 -2.76 -11.55
C PHE A 380 -9.75 -3.15 -11.01
N TRP A 381 -9.35 -2.63 -9.85
CA TRP A 381 -8.12 -3.04 -9.18
C TRP A 381 -8.16 -4.53 -8.80
N LEU A 382 -9.29 -5.01 -8.26
CA LEU A 382 -9.47 -6.42 -7.93
C LEU A 382 -9.46 -7.30 -9.18
N ALA A 383 -10.12 -6.87 -10.24
CA ALA A 383 -10.12 -7.59 -11.51
C ALA A 383 -8.70 -7.67 -12.13
N ASP A 384 -7.84 -6.68 -11.92
CA ASP A 384 -6.44 -6.75 -12.32
C ASP A 384 -5.65 -7.81 -11.52
N GLN A 385 -5.99 -8.02 -10.25
CA GLN A 385 -5.42 -9.14 -9.48
C GLN A 385 -5.84 -10.50 -10.08
N LEU A 386 -7.10 -10.62 -10.52
CA LEU A 386 -7.59 -11.86 -11.12
C LEU A 386 -6.87 -12.22 -12.42
N ASN A 387 -6.38 -11.24 -13.18
CA ASN A 387 -5.61 -11.51 -14.41
C ASN A 387 -4.31 -12.26 -14.10
N SER A 388 -3.71 -11.97 -12.95
CA SER A 388 -2.51 -12.68 -12.45
C SER A 388 -2.85 -14.01 -11.77
N LEU A 389 -4.14 -14.29 -11.51
CA LEU A 389 -4.66 -15.55 -10.99
C LEU A 389 -5.28 -16.46 -12.06
N ALA A 390 -5.06 -16.21 -13.36
CA ALA A 390 -5.61 -17.04 -14.43
C ALA A 390 -5.27 -18.53 -14.28
N ALA A 391 -4.05 -18.85 -13.82
CA ALA A 391 -3.64 -20.21 -13.49
C ALA A 391 -4.48 -20.83 -12.36
N ALA A 392 -4.80 -20.05 -11.31
CA ALA A 392 -5.66 -20.52 -10.22
C ALA A 392 -7.09 -20.80 -10.71
N PHE A 393 -7.64 -20.00 -11.63
CA PHE A 393 -8.95 -20.27 -12.24
C PHE A 393 -8.96 -21.60 -12.99
N LEU A 394 -7.91 -21.88 -13.76
CA LEU A 394 -7.74 -23.16 -14.46
C LEU A 394 -7.59 -24.34 -13.48
N ASP A 395 -6.88 -24.13 -12.38
CA ASP A 395 -6.73 -25.15 -11.33
C ASP A 395 -8.04 -25.41 -10.59
N PHE A 396 -8.84 -24.38 -10.30
CA PHE A 396 -10.17 -24.56 -9.71
C PHE A 396 -11.16 -25.22 -10.68
N GLN A 397 -11.05 -24.94 -11.98
CA GLN A 397 -11.79 -25.67 -13.01
C GLN A 397 -11.37 -27.13 -13.05
N PHE A 398 -10.07 -27.42 -12.98
CA PHE A 398 -9.54 -28.78 -12.91
C PHE A 398 -10.02 -29.49 -11.64
N LEU A 399 -9.94 -28.83 -10.48
CA LEU A 399 -10.45 -29.34 -9.20
C LEU A 399 -11.93 -29.72 -9.31
N THR A 400 -12.74 -28.82 -9.85
CA THR A 400 -14.17 -29.06 -10.06
C THR A 400 -14.40 -30.26 -10.97
N CYS A 401 -13.74 -30.30 -12.13
CA CYS A 401 -13.85 -31.41 -13.07
C CYS A 401 -13.42 -32.74 -12.42
N PHE A 402 -12.27 -32.75 -11.75
CA PHE A 402 -11.72 -33.91 -11.07
C PHE A 402 -12.72 -34.52 -10.08
N TYR A 403 -13.35 -33.73 -9.20
CA TYR A 403 -14.31 -34.31 -8.24
C TYR A 403 -15.66 -34.69 -8.83
N PHE A 404 -16.04 -34.13 -9.98
CA PHE A 404 -17.28 -34.54 -10.68
C PHE A 404 -17.08 -35.82 -11.50
N THR A 405 -15.90 -36.03 -12.09
CA THR A 405 -15.61 -37.18 -12.94
C THR A 405 -14.95 -38.32 -12.18
N ASN A 406 -14.21 -38.02 -11.11
CA ASN A 406 -13.54 -39.01 -10.29
C ASN A 406 -14.49 -39.55 -9.22
N GLY A 407 -15.03 -40.74 -9.46
CA GLY A 407 -15.96 -41.42 -8.54
C GLY A 407 -15.30 -42.05 -7.31
N ASP A 408 -13.96 -42.14 -7.27
CA ASP A 408 -13.19 -42.69 -6.16
C ASP A 408 -12.24 -41.64 -5.57
N TRP A 409 -12.22 -41.52 -4.24
CA TRP A 409 -11.39 -40.55 -3.51
C TRP A 409 -10.08 -41.17 -2.98
N LEU A 410 -9.90 -42.48 -3.17
CA LEU A 410 -8.67 -43.22 -2.86
C LEU A 410 -7.70 -43.23 -4.05
N VAL A 411 -8.22 -43.48 -5.25
CA VAL A 411 -7.44 -43.59 -6.50
C VAL A 411 -7.88 -42.51 -7.47
N ALA A 412 -6.93 -41.92 -8.20
CA ALA A 412 -7.26 -41.03 -9.31
C ALA A 412 -7.69 -41.85 -10.53
N GLY A 413 -8.90 -41.59 -11.04
CA GLY A 413 -9.37 -42.08 -12.33
C GLY A 413 -8.70 -41.38 -13.52
N ASP A 414 -9.27 -41.56 -14.72
CA ASP A 414 -8.78 -40.90 -15.94
C ASP A 414 -8.91 -39.38 -15.86
N THR A 415 -7.79 -38.70 -15.57
CA THR A 415 -7.73 -37.24 -15.49
C THR A 415 -7.62 -36.58 -16.87
N ALA A 416 -7.33 -37.32 -17.95
CA ALA A 416 -7.14 -36.76 -19.30
C ALA A 416 -8.40 -36.06 -19.81
N GLN A 417 -9.59 -36.48 -19.36
CA GLN A 417 -10.85 -35.79 -19.66
C GLN A 417 -10.85 -34.33 -19.17
N CYS A 418 -10.28 -34.08 -17.99
CA CYS A 418 -10.21 -32.75 -17.37
C CYS A 418 -9.00 -31.93 -17.83
N MET A 419 -7.97 -32.58 -18.38
CA MET A 419 -6.69 -31.94 -18.74
C MET A 419 -6.60 -31.66 -20.23
N GLU A 420 -6.86 -32.68 -21.05
CA GLU A 420 -6.53 -32.70 -22.48
C GLU A 420 -7.78 -32.62 -23.35
N ARG A 421 -8.90 -33.25 -22.95
CA ARG A 421 -10.10 -33.35 -23.79
C ARG A 421 -11.10 -32.20 -23.62
N ASN A 422 -10.90 -31.30 -22.65
CA ASN A 422 -11.82 -30.20 -22.36
C ASN A 422 -11.47 -28.93 -23.15
N PHE A 423 -11.68 -28.97 -24.47
CA PHE A 423 -11.38 -27.86 -25.38
C PHE A 423 -12.42 -26.72 -25.38
N THR A 424 -13.52 -26.86 -24.63
CA THR A 424 -14.57 -25.84 -24.58
C THR A 424 -14.54 -25.04 -23.29
N ILE A 425 -14.55 -25.70 -22.13
CA ILE A 425 -14.68 -25.00 -20.84
C ILE A 425 -13.36 -24.34 -20.45
N ARG A 426 -12.23 -25.02 -20.68
CA ARG A 426 -10.91 -24.54 -20.26
C ARG A 426 -10.54 -23.18 -20.89
N PRO A 427 -10.71 -22.96 -22.22
CA PRO A 427 -10.47 -21.65 -22.82
C PRO A 427 -11.42 -20.56 -22.31
N ILE A 428 -12.70 -20.90 -22.07
CA ILE A 428 -13.68 -19.96 -21.49
C ILE A 428 -13.20 -19.49 -20.12
N VAL A 429 -12.82 -20.43 -19.24
CA VAL A 429 -12.32 -20.11 -17.90
C VAL A 429 -11.05 -19.27 -17.97
N ASN A 430 -10.12 -19.57 -18.89
CA ASN A 430 -8.91 -18.78 -19.09
C ASN A 430 -9.20 -17.32 -19.50
N CYS A 431 -10.29 -17.10 -20.26
CA CYS A 431 -10.70 -15.77 -20.68
C CYS A 431 -11.44 -14.97 -19.59
N ILE A 432 -11.92 -15.59 -18.51
CA ILE A 432 -12.74 -14.91 -17.49
C ILE A 432 -12.05 -13.65 -16.94
N PRO A 433 -10.79 -13.69 -16.45
CA PRO A 433 -10.18 -12.49 -15.87
C PRO A 433 -10.03 -11.33 -16.86
N ALA A 434 -9.65 -11.61 -18.10
CA ALA A 434 -9.51 -10.60 -19.16
C ALA A 434 -10.88 -10.06 -19.59
N TRP A 435 -11.90 -10.92 -19.66
CA TRP A 435 -13.27 -10.54 -19.97
C TRP A 435 -13.85 -9.56 -18.94
N LEU A 436 -13.63 -9.81 -17.64
CA LEU A 436 -14.10 -8.91 -16.58
C LEU A 436 -13.52 -7.49 -16.75
N ARG A 437 -12.21 -7.38 -17.01
CA ARG A 437 -11.57 -6.08 -17.26
C ARG A 437 -12.05 -5.44 -18.55
N PHE A 438 -12.20 -6.22 -19.63
CA PHE A 438 -12.75 -5.75 -20.90
C PHE A 438 -14.15 -5.13 -20.71
N ALA A 439 -15.07 -5.86 -20.07
CA ALA A 439 -16.42 -5.40 -19.81
C ALA A 439 -16.46 -4.14 -18.93
N GLN A 440 -15.61 -4.08 -17.89
CA GLN A 440 -15.46 -2.89 -17.05
C GLN A 440 -14.92 -1.68 -17.83
N CYS A 441 -13.96 -1.87 -18.73
CA CYS A 441 -13.43 -0.80 -19.59
C CYS A 441 -14.50 -0.25 -20.53
N LEU A 442 -15.30 -1.12 -21.15
CA LEU A 442 -16.44 -0.69 -21.96
C LEU A 442 -17.48 0.06 -21.13
N ARG A 443 -17.74 -0.40 -19.90
CA ARG A 443 -18.67 0.28 -19.00
C ARG A 443 -18.18 1.68 -18.61
N ARG A 444 -16.90 1.83 -18.29
CA ARG A 444 -16.32 3.15 -17.98
C ARG A 444 -16.39 4.09 -19.17
N TYR A 445 -16.12 3.61 -20.38
CA TYR A 445 -16.34 4.37 -21.60
C TYR A 445 -17.80 4.80 -21.75
N TYR A 446 -18.75 3.90 -21.51
CA TYR A 446 -20.17 4.23 -21.58
C TYR A 446 -20.55 5.35 -20.60
N ASP A 447 -20.01 5.32 -19.38
CA ASP A 447 -20.31 6.29 -18.33
C ASP A 447 -19.64 7.67 -18.56
N SER A 448 -18.36 7.70 -18.94
CA SER A 448 -17.62 8.97 -19.10
C SER A 448 -17.65 9.55 -20.51
N LYS A 449 -17.92 8.72 -21.54
CA LYS A 449 -17.74 9.02 -22.98
C LYS A 449 -16.31 9.30 -23.41
N ASP A 450 -15.33 9.11 -22.53
CA ASP A 450 -13.91 9.30 -22.84
C ASP A 450 -13.33 8.05 -23.49
N ALA A 451 -13.05 8.11 -24.79
CA ALA A 451 -12.46 6.99 -25.53
C ALA A 451 -11.07 6.60 -24.97
N PHE A 452 -10.26 7.60 -24.61
CA PHE A 452 -9.01 7.40 -23.90
C PHE A 452 -9.19 7.75 -22.42
N PRO A 453 -8.75 6.90 -21.47
CA PRO A 453 -8.00 5.65 -21.68
C PRO A 453 -8.89 4.41 -21.89
N HIS A 454 -10.21 4.51 -21.80
CA HIS A 454 -11.09 3.34 -21.59
C HIS A 454 -11.11 2.33 -22.74
N LEU A 455 -11.35 2.76 -23.98
CA LEU A 455 -11.42 1.84 -25.13
C LEU A 455 -10.05 1.24 -25.46
N VAL A 456 -9.00 2.03 -25.30
CA VAL A 456 -7.61 1.57 -25.50
C VAL A 456 -7.28 0.48 -24.46
N ASN A 457 -7.66 0.69 -23.19
CA ASN A 457 -7.51 -0.33 -22.16
C ASN A 457 -8.37 -1.59 -22.46
N ALA A 458 -9.58 -1.44 -23.00
CA ALA A 458 -10.37 -2.59 -23.46
C ALA A 458 -9.63 -3.36 -24.57
N GLY A 459 -9.03 -2.64 -25.53
CA GLY A 459 -8.17 -3.20 -26.57
C GLY A 459 -7.03 -4.04 -25.99
N LYS A 460 -6.36 -3.55 -24.94
CA LYS A 460 -5.31 -4.32 -24.22
C LYS A 460 -5.82 -5.69 -23.78
N TYR A 461 -6.91 -5.77 -23.01
CA TYR A 461 -7.42 -7.06 -22.52
C TYR A 461 -8.01 -7.94 -23.64
N SER A 462 -8.46 -7.34 -24.75
CA SER A 462 -8.93 -8.12 -25.90
C SER A 462 -7.82 -8.94 -26.56
N THR A 463 -6.55 -8.51 -26.46
CA THR A 463 -5.40 -9.27 -26.99
C THR A 463 -5.24 -10.62 -26.29
N THR A 464 -5.64 -10.74 -25.02
CA THR A 464 -5.64 -12.02 -24.29
C THR A 464 -6.59 -13.03 -24.92
N PHE A 465 -7.71 -12.60 -25.51
CA PHE A 465 -8.61 -13.52 -26.22
C PHE A 465 -7.91 -14.17 -27.41
N LEU A 466 -7.09 -13.41 -28.16
CA LEU A 466 -6.31 -13.94 -29.26
C LEU A 466 -5.28 -14.97 -28.79
N VAL A 467 -4.59 -14.68 -27.67
CA VAL A 467 -3.65 -15.62 -27.04
C VAL A 467 -4.35 -16.93 -26.67
N VAL A 468 -5.53 -16.85 -26.05
CA VAL A 468 -6.27 -18.05 -25.64
C VAL A 468 -6.81 -18.82 -26.84
N ILE A 469 -7.37 -18.13 -27.84
CA ILE A 469 -7.91 -18.75 -29.06
C ILE A 469 -6.80 -19.49 -29.81
N PHE A 470 -5.70 -18.82 -30.15
CA PHE A 470 -4.62 -19.46 -30.90
C PHE A 470 -3.87 -20.51 -30.07
N GLY A 471 -3.79 -20.35 -28.74
CA GLY A 471 -3.22 -21.36 -27.85
C GLY A 471 -4.08 -22.63 -27.80
N THR A 472 -5.41 -22.47 -27.83
CA THR A 472 -6.35 -23.58 -27.91
C THR A 472 -6.25 -24.28 -29.26
N LEU A 473 -6.25 -23.52 -30.37
CA LEU A 473 -6.12 -24.07 -31.72
C LEU A 473 -4.78 -24.80 -31.90
N LYS A 474 -3.68 -24.24 -31.38
CA LYS A 474 -2.37 -24.92 -31.33
C LYS A 474 -2.48 -26.29 -30.66
N SER A 475 -3.21 -26.38 -29.54
CA SER A 475 -3.36 -27.64 -28.79
C SER A 475 -4.30 -28.64 -29.47
N VAL A 476 -5.40 -28.17 -30.09
CA VAL A 476 -6.39 -29.02 -30.76
C VAL A 476 -5.82 -29.66 -32.01
N TYR A 477 -5.11 -28.88 -32.83
CA TYR A 477 -4.54 -29.32 -34.10
C TYR A 477 -3.11 -29.85 -33.94
N LYS A 478 -2.66 -30.16 -32.72
CA LYS A 478 -1.28 -30.58 -32.47
C LYS A 478 -0.91 -31.85 -33.23
N ASP A 479 -1.82 -32.83 -33.25
CA ASP A 479 -1.58 -34.15 -33.84
C ASP A 479 -1.76 -34.17 -35.38
N ASP A 480 -2.29 -33.09 -35.95
CA ASP A 480 -2.48 -32.94 -37.40
C ASP A 480 -1.18 -32.54 -38.13
N TYR A 481 -0.11 -32.21 -37.38
CA TYR A 481 1.18 -31.75 -37.92
C TYR A 481 2.34 -32.61 -37.40
N ALA A 482 3.32 -32.89 -38.27
CA ALA A 482 4.45 -33.74 -37.94
C ALA A 482 5.39 -33.12 -36.90
N THR A 483 5.60 -31.81 -36.95
CA THR A 483 6.41 -31.07 -35.98
C THR A 483 5.68 -29.81 -35.48
N PRO A 484 6.01 -29.30 -34.27
CA PRO A 484 5.45 -28.04 -33.79
C PRO A 484 5.68 -26.86 -34.74
N SER A 485 6.81 -26.87 -35.47
CA SER A 485 7.15 -25.85 -36.47
C SER A 485 6.27 -25.90 -37.73
N ASP A 486 5.58 -27.01 -38.00
CA ASP A 486 4.67 -27.12 -39.13
C ASP A 486 3.26 -26.60 -38.78
N ASN A 487 2.96 -26.41 -37.49
CA ASN A 487 1.66 -25.98 -37.01
C ASN A 487 1.51 -24.44 -37.16
N PRO A 488 0.66 -23.93 -38.07
CA PRO A 488 0.50 -22.49 -38.29
C PRO A 488 -0.07 -21.76 -37.07
N TYR A 489 -0.86 -22.44 -36.23
CA TYR A 489 -1.41 -21.86 -35.01
C TYR A 489 -0.33 -21.58 -33.95
N MET A 490 0.82 -22.25 -34.01
CA MET A 490 1.97 -21.92 -33.15
C MET A 490 2.49 -20.50 -33.44
N PHE A 491 2.65 -20.13 -34.72
CA PHE A 491 3.10 -18.79 -35.09
C PHE A 491 2.06 -17.72 -34.78
N LEU A 492 0.78 -17.99 -35.02
CA LEU A 492 -0.31 -17.09 -34.64
C LEU A 492 -0.36 -16.87 -33.12
N TRP A 493 -0.14 -17.93 -32.34
CA TRP A 493 -0.07 -17.84 -30.89
C TRP A 493 1.14 -17.04 -30.42
N ILE A 494 2.34 -17.25 -31.01
CA ILE A 494 3.54 -16.46 -30.70
C ILE A 494 3.30 -14.98 -31.03
N ALA A 495 2.71 -14.66 -32.19
CA ALA A 495 2.39 -13.30 -32.58
C ALA A 495 1.40 -12.64 -31.59
N ALA A 496 0.36 -13.36 -31.17
CA ALA A 496 -0.59 -12.88 -30.18
C ALA A 496 0.08 -12.67 -28.80
N GLN A 497 0.99 -13.55 -28.39
CA GLN A 497 1.74 -13.41 -27.14
C GLN A 497 2.65 -12.18 -27.15
N VAL A 498 3.40 -11.97 -28.25
CA VAL A 498 4.23 -10.77 -28.41
C VAL A 498 3.38 -9.51 -28.35
N LEU A 499 2.27 -9.45 -29.10
CA LEU A 499 1.36 -8.32 -29.09
C LEU A 499 0.79 -8.05 -27.68
N SER A 500 0.29 -9.09 -27.01
CA SER A 500 -0.29 -9.00 -25.67
C SER A 500 0.75 -8.54 -24.64
N SER A 501 1.94 -9.15 -24.61
CA SER A 501 3.02 -8.82 -23.67
C SER A 501 3.54 -7.39 -23.89
N THR A 502 3.81 -6.99 -25.14
CA THR A 502 4.30 -5.63 -25.43
C THR A 502 3.26 -4.57 -25.10
N TYR A 503 1.98 -4.81 -25.41
CA TYR A 503 0.90 -3.88 -25.06
C TYR A 503 0.77 -3.77 -23.53
N ALA A 504 0.67 -4.90 -22.83
CA ALA A 504 0.52 -4.90 -21.39
C ALA A 504 1.71 -4.25 -20.67
N TYR A 505 2.95 -4.55 -21.08
CA TYR A 505 4.15 -3.90 -20.54
C TYR A 505 4.13 -2.38 -20.77
N THR A 506 3.82 -1.94 -21.99
CA THR A 506 3.74 -0.51 -22.30
C THR A 506 2.66 0.19 -21.46
N TRP A 507 1.54 -0.49 -21.23
CA TRP A 507 0.44 0.00 -20.40
C TRP A 507 0.85 0.13 -18.93
N ASP A 508 1.48 -0.89 -18.36
CA ASP A 508 1.90 -0.89 -16.95
C ASP A 508 2.83 0.30 -16.69
N ILE A 509 3.85 0.48 -17.53
CA ILE A 509 4.87 1.51 -17.37
C ILE A 509 4.30 2.92 -17.58
N LYS A 510 3.58 3.15 -18.69
CA LYS A 510 3.15 4.50 -19.07
C LYS A 510 1.82 4.92 -18.46
N MET A 511 0.87 4.00 -18.36
CA MET A 511 -0.51 4.33 -17.96
C MET A 511 -0.73 4.06 -16.49
N ASP A 512 -0.42 2.84 -16.03
CA ASP A 512 -0.71 2.44 -14.66
C ASP A 512 0.28 3.07 -13.67
N TRP A 513 1.57 3.15 -14.05
CA TRP A 513 2.61 3.76 -13.22
C TRP A 513 2.91 5.21 -13.62
N GLY A 514 2.46 5.70 -14.77
CA GLY A 514 2.68 7.10 -15.16
C GLY A 514 4.17 7.48 -15.28
N LEU A 515 5.03 6.54 -15.69
CA LEU A 515 6.46 6.77 -15.89
C LEU A 515 6.75 7.25 -17.33
N PHE A 516 8.01 7.63 -17.60
CA PHE A 516 8.44 8.22 -18.87
C PHE A 516 7.73 9.55 -19.19
N ASP A 517 7.53 10.37 -18.17
CA ASP A 517 6.99 11.72 -18.37
C ASP A 517 8.06 12.65 -18.97
N LYS A 518 7.66 13.50 -19.91
CA LYS A 518 8.56 14.46 -20.57
C LYS A 518 8.99 15.58 -19.62
N SER A 519 8.25 15.80 -18.54
CA SER A 519 8.53 16.78 -17.49
C SER A 519 9.43 16.24 -16.35
N ALA A 520 9.98 15.03 -16.47
CA ALA A 520 10.64 14.34 -15.36
C ALA A 520 11.94 14.98 -14.82
N GLY A 521 12.43 16.07 -15.41
CA GLY A 521 13.61 16.80 -14.94
C GLY A 521 14.84 15.90 -14.77
N GLU A 522 15.36 15.82 -13.55
CA GLU A 522 16.52 14.99 -13.18
C GLU A 522 16.20 13.50 -12.97
N ASN A 523 14.92 13.11 -13.02
CA ASN A 523 14.50 11.73 -12.87
C ASN A 523 14.41 11.02 -14.24
N THR A 524 15.56 10.59 -14.77
CA THR A 524 15.63 9.90 -16.08
C THR A 524 14.63 8.74 -16.18
N PHE A 525 13.75 8.76 -17.18
CA PHE A 525 12.70 7.76 -17.46
C PHE A 525 11.59 7.61 -16.41
N LEU A 526 11.61 8.36 -15.31
CA LEU A 526 10.54 8.33 -14.31
C LEU A 526 9.58 9.51 -14.54
N ARG A 527 8.89 9.93 -13.48
CA ARG A 527 8.07 11.13 -13.44
C ARG A 527 8.65 12.14 -12.44
N GLU A 528 8.17 13.37 -12.48
CA GLU A 528 8.67 14.45 -11.62
C GLU A 528 8.47 14.12 -10.12
N GLU A 529 7.29 13.60 -9.76
CA GLU A 529 6.94 13.30 -8.38
C GLU A 529 7.01 11.80 -8.04
N THR A 530 7.85 11.44 -7.07
CA THR A 530 7.97 10.08 -6.53
C THR A 530 7.78 10.08 -5.02
N VAL A 531 7.07 9.08 -4.50
CA VAL A 531 6.75 8.90 -3.07
C VAL A 531 7.78 7.99 -2.41
N TYR A 532 8.20 6.92 -3.09
CA TYR A 532 9.20 5.99 -2.57
C TYR A 532 10.61 6.61 -2.62
N SER A 533 11.32 6.55 -1.49
CA SER A 533 12.58 7.27 -1.28
C SER A 533 13.74 6.83 -2.18
N SER A 534 13.77 5.56 -2.59
CA SER A 534 14.82 5.01 -3.44
C SER A 534 14.36 4.83 -4.88
N LYS A 535 15.08 5.46 -5.82
CA LYS A 535 14.85 5.32 -7.27
C LYS A 535 15.09 3.88 -7.76
N VAL A 536 15.91 3.10 -7.05
CA VAL A 536 16.24 1.70 -7.40
C VAL A 536 14.98 0.84 -7.51
N PHE A 537 13.97 1.08 -6.65
CA PHE A 537 12.74 0.30 -6.68
C PHE A 537 11.97 0.45 -8.01
N TYR A 538 12.00 1.64 -8.62
CA TYR A 538 11.33 1.88 -9.90
C TYR A 538 12.04 1.15 -11.03
N TYR A 539 13.37 1.25 -11.11
CA TYR A 539 14.14 0.55 -12.14
C TYR A 539 14.06 -0.97 -11.99
N PHE A 540 14.08 -1.48 -10.76
CA PHE A 540 13.81 -2.88 -10.47
C PHE A 540 12.45 -3.30 -11.02
N ALA A 541 11.38 -2.55 -10.73
CA ALA A 541 10.04 -2.85 -11.21
C ALA A 541 9.92 -2.82 -12.74
N ILE A 542 10.57 -1.87 -13.41
CA ILE A 542 10.61 -1.80 -14.88
C ILE A 542 11.23 -3.07 -15.47
N ILE A 543 12.37 -3.51 -14.93
CA ILE A 543 13.10 -4.69 -15.42
C ILE A 543 12.34 -5.98 -15.08
N GLU A 544 11.85 -6.09 -13.86
CA GLU A 544 11.11 -7.25 -13.37
C GLU A 544 9.81 -7.48 -14.15
N ASP A 545 9.04 -6.41 -14.42
CA ASP A 545 7.84 -6.51 -15.24
C ASP A 545 8.19 -6.96 -16.67
N LEU A 546 9.24 -6.40 -17.28
CA LEU A 546 9.67 -6.82 -18.62
C LEU A 546 10.03 -8.31 -18.66
N ILE A 547 10.84 -8.79 -17.71
CA ILE A 547 11.27 -10.19 -17.68
C ILE A 547 10.06 -11.13 -17.54
N LEU A 548 9.17 -10.85 -16.59
CA LEU A 548 8.04 -11.73 -16.30
C LEU A 548 6.94 -11.67 -17.37
N ARG A 549 6.73 -10.50 -18.02
CA ARG A 549 5.82 -10.36 -19.17
C ARG A 549 6.23 -11.22 -20.37
N PHE A 550 7.53 -11.51 -20.51
CA PHE A 550 8.08 -12.34 -21.58
C PHE A 550 8.53 -13.74 -21.11
N ALA A 551 8.24 -14.12 -19.85
CA ALA A 551 8.61 -15.42 -19.31
C ALA A 551 7.96 -16.60 -20.06
N TRP A 552 6.86 -16.36 -20.78
CA TRP A 552 6.23 -17.34 -21.67
C TRP A 552 7.18 -17.84 -22.77
N ALA A 553 8.14 -17.03 -23.23
CA ALA A 553 9.09 -17.42 -24.26
C ALA A 553 10.08 -18.48 -23.75
N VAL A 554 10.58 -18.28 -22.52
CA VAL A 554 11.42 -19.27 -21.82
C VAL A 554 10.62 -20.53 -21.54
N SER A 555 9.38 -20.39 -21.06
CA SER A 555 8.48 -21.53 -20.86
C SER A 555 8.30 -22.34 -22.13
N LEU A 556 7.97 -21.69 -23.25
CA LEU A 556 7.78 -22.35 -24.54
C LEU A 556 9.03 -23.15 -24.92
N TYR A 557 10.19 -22.51 -24.90
CA TYR A 557 11.46 -23.16 -25.26
C TYR A 557 11.75 -24.40 -24.40
N LEU A 558 11.58 -24.31 -23.08
CA LEU A 558 11.85 -25.42 -22.17
C LEU A 558 10.84 -26.56 -22.32
N THR A 559 9.57 -26.24 -22.58
CA THR A 559 8.51 -27.25 -22.72
C THR A 559 8.54 -27.97 -24.06
N GLU A 560 8.80 -27.26 -25.17
CA GLU A 560 8.83 -27.86 -26.52
C GLU A 560 10.06 -28.77 -26.71
N ASN A 561 11.19 -28.45 -26.07
CA ASN A 561 12.37 -29.31 -26.07
C ASN A 561 12.31 -30.45 -25.02
N GLY A 562 11.22 -30.54 -24.25
CA GLY A 562 11.02 -31.61 -23.26
C GLY A 562 11.93 -31.53 -22.03
N TYR A 563 12.65 -30.42 -21.81
CA TYR A 563 13.50 -30.24 -20.63
C TYR A 563 12.67 -30.15 -19.33
N VAL A 564 11.51 -29.51 -19.41
CA VAL A 564 10.62 -29.27 -18.26
C VAL A 564 9.18 -29.53 -18.69
N SER A 565 8.40 -30.21 -17.85
CA SER A 565 6.96 -30.40 -18.10
C SER A 565 6.20 -29.06 -18.01
N GLY A 566 5.16 -28.88 -18.83
CA GLY A 566 4.34 -27.65 -18.80
C GLY A 566 3.68 -27.38 -17.45
N ASP A 567 3.33 -28.44 -16.71
CA ASP A 567 2.79 -28.33 -15.36
C ASP A 567 3.79 -27.77 -14.37
N LEU A 568 5.02 -28.27 -14.39
CA LEU A 568 6.10 -27.77 -13.54
C LEU A 568 6.41 -26.31 -13.89
N MET A 569 6.47 -25.98 -15.18
CA MET A 569 6.71 -24.60 -15.62
C MET A 569 5.59 -23.65 -15.16
N THR A 570 4.33 -24.08 -15.21
CA THR A 570 3.20 -23.29 -14.67
C THR A 570 3.31 -23.12 -13.15
N SER A 571 3.76 -24.14 -12.43
CA SER A 571 3.99 -24.05 -10.98
C SER A 571 5.15 -23.12 -10.60
N ILE A 572 6.08 -22.83 -11.52
CA ILE A 572 7.14 -21.83 -11.34
C ILE A 572 6.64 -20.43 -11.72
N LEU A 573 5.97 -20.30 -12.88
CA LEU A 573 5.56 -18.98 -13.39
C LEU A 573 4.35 -18.39 -12.68
N ALA A 574 3.41 -19.19 -12.20
CA ALA A 574 2.19 -18.66 -11.58
C ALA A 574 2.47 -17.87 -10.29
N PRO A 575 3.31 -18.35 -9.34
CA PRO A 575 3.74 -17.55 -8.19
C PRO A 575 4.48 -16.27 -8.61
N LEU A 576 5.37 -16.35 -9.61
CA LEU A 576 6.07 -15.19 -10.13
C LEU A 576 5.13 -14.15 -10.74
N GLU A 577 4.08 -14.56 -11.43
CA GLU A 577 3.05 -13.63 -11.95
C GLU A 577 2.25 -12.96 -10.82
N VAL A 578 2.00 -13.66 -9.70
CA VAL A 578 1.42 -13.06 -8.49
C VAL A 578 2.40 -12.05 -7.87
N PHE A 579 3.70 -12.38 -7.81
CA PHE A 579 4.75 -11.48 -7.35
C PHE A 579 4.87 -10.21 -8.22
N ARG A 580 4.84 -10.36 -9.55
CA ARG A 580 4.81 -9.23 -10.50
C ARG A 580 3.66 -8.28 -10.21
N ARG A 581 2.46 -8.84 -9.98
CA ARG A 581 1.28 -8.06 -9.61
C ARG A 581 1.45 -7.36 -8.26
N PHE A 582 2.11 -8.00 -7.31
CA PHE A 582 2.48 -7.40 -6.03
C PHE A 582 3.37 -6.17 -6.23
N VAL A 583 4.38 -6.22 -7.11
CA VAL A 583 5.21 -5.06 -7.45
C VAL A 583 4.37 -3.98 -8.15
N TRP A 584 3.55 -4.35 -9.13
CA TRP A 584 2.66 -3.43 -9.85
C TRP A 584 1.71 -2.66 -8.91
N ASN A 585 1.22 -3.31 -7.85
CA ASN A 585 0.31 -2.70 -6.86
C ASN A 585 0.92 -1.47 -6.17
N PHE A 586 2.23 -1.48 -5.86
CA PHE A 586 2.91 -0.33 -5.26
C PHE A 586 2.86 0.90 -6.14
N PHE A 587 3.26 0.77 -7.41
CA PHE A 587 3.35 1.91 -8.32
C PHE A 587 1.99 2.33 -8.87
N ARG A 588 1.04 1.40 -9.01
CA ARG A 588 -0.33 1.73 -9.40
C ARG A 588 -1.02 2.62 -8.38
N LEU A 589 -0.94 2.26 -7.09
CA LEU A 589 -1.58 3.03 -6.03
C LEU A 589 -0.88 4.37 -5.81
N GLU A 590 0.44 4.41 -5.94
CA GLU A 590 1.20 5.64 -5.88
C GLU A 590 0.79 6.61 -7.00
N ASN A 591 0.67 6.14 -8.24
CA ASN A 591 0.20 6.95 -9.35
C ASN A 591 -1.23 7.47 -9.12
N GLU A 592 -2.12 6.63 -8.57
CA GLU A 592 -3.47 7.05 -8.20
C GLU A 592 -3.47 8.13 -7.10
N HIS A 593 -2.61 7.95 -6.08
CA HIS A 593 -2.45 8.91 -4.99
C HIS A 593 -2.01 10.28 -5.51
N ILE A 594 -0.97 10.32 -6.34
CA ILE A 594 -0.44 11.58 -6.90
C ILE A 594 -1.51 12.28 -7.75
N ASN A 595 -2.22 11.54 -8.62
CA ASN A 595 -3.29 12.12 -9.43
C ASN A 595 -4.45 12.66 -8.58
N ASN A 596 -4.81 12.00 -7.48
CA ASN A 596 -5.84 12.49 -6.56
C ASN A 596 -5.40 13.72 -5.75
N CYS A 597 -4.12 13.80 -5.38
CA CYS A 597 -3.51 14.97 -4.74
C CYS A 597 -3.46 16.17 -5.68
N GLY A 598 -3.05 15.98 -6.95
CA GLY A 598 -2.99 17.03 -7.97
C GLY A 598 -4.37 17.60 -8.36
N GLN A 599 -5.45 16.83 -8.15
CA GLN A 599 -6.83 17.27 -8.38
C GLN A 599 -7.53 17.78 -7.10
N PHE A 600 -6.80 17.94 -5.99
CA PHE A 600 -7.30 18.37 -4.67
C PHE A 600 -8.46 17.53 -4.10
N ARG A 601 -8.68 16.31 -4.61
CA ARG A 601 -9.76 15.40 -4.15
C ARG A 601 -9.45 14.77 -2.80
N ALA A 602 -8.17 14.68 -2.44
CA ALA A 602 -7.67 14.05 -1.22
C ALA A 602 -7.89 14.85 0.08
N VAL A 603 -8.45 16.07 0.02
CA VAL A 603 -8.71 16.91 1.21
C VAL A 603 -9.89 16.38 2.05
N ARG A 604 -10.57 15.30 1.60
CA ARG A 604 -11.77 14.79 2.27
C ARG A 604 -11.49 13.96 3.53
N ASP A 605 -10.57 12.98 3.54
CA ASP A 605 -10.62 11.96 4.60
C ASP A 605 -9.26 11.42 5.07
N ILE A 606 -8.47 12.23 5.79
CA ILE A 606 -7.27 11.70 6.47
C ILE A 606 -7.20 12.18 7.88
N SER A 607 -7.26 11.19 8.76
CA SER A 607 -7.29 11.41 10.18
C SER A 607 -5.90 11.42 10.79
N VAL A 608 -5.11 12.47 10.53
CA VAL A 608 -3.87 12.68 11.28
C VAL A 608 -4.21 12.91 12.74
N ALA A 609 -3.56 12.15 13.62
CA ALA A 609 -3.73 12.31 15.03
C ALA A 609 -3.31 13.73 15.44
N PRO A 610 -4.13 14.46 16.24
CA PRO A 610 -3.63 15.60 16.99
C PRO A 610 -2.35 15.19 17.71
N ILE A 611 -1.34 16.06 17.73
CA ILE A 611 -0.22 15.87 18.66
C ILE A 611 -0.83 15.80 20.07
N ASP A 612 -0.62 14.69 20.79
CA ASP A 612 -1.14 14.57 22.15
C ASP A 612 -0.55 15.71 23.00
N SER A 613 -1.31 16.22 23.96
CA SER A 613 -0.84 17.16 24.97
C SER A 613 0.50 16.72 25.60
N SER A 614 0.71 15.41 25.80
CA SER A 614 1.99 14.85 26.26
C SER A 614 3.12 15.00 25.25
N ASP A 615 2.83 14.84 23.95
CA ASP A 615 3.78 15.00 22.86
C ASP A 615 4.08 16.47 22.59
N GLN A 616 3.09 17.36 22.73
CA GLN A 616 3.26 18.81 22.78
C GLN A 616 4.18 19.20 23.94
N ILE A 617 3.98 18.64 25.13
CA ILE A 617 4.85 18.86 26.29
C ILE A 617 6.23 18.26 26.05
N GLN A 618 6.35 17.12 25.37
CA GLN A 618 7.64 16.56 24.99
C GLN A 618 8.34 17.44 23.94
N ILE A 619 7.60 18.02 22.99
CA ILE A 619 8.08 19.01 22.05
C ILE A 619 8.55 20.25 22.81
N ILE A 620 7.78 20.79 23.76
CA ILE A 620 8.16 21.90 24.64
C ILE A 620 9.40 21.55 25.48
N ARG A 621 9.48 20.35 26.04
CA ARG A 621 10.69 19.88 26.75
C ARG A 621 11.89 19.67 25.82
N MET A 622 11.66 19.27 24.57
CA MET A 622 12.68 19.25 23.50
C MET A 622 12.97 20.65 22.95
N MET A 623 12.12 21.63 23.26
CA MET A 623 12.28 23.03 22.94
C MET A 623 13.18 23.75 23.95
N ASP A 624 13.22 23.28 25.20
CA ASP A 624 13.93 23.88 26.35
C ASP A 624 15.27 23.20 26.72
N LYS A 625 15.59 22.04 26.13
CA LYS A 625 16.93 21.42 26.33
C LYS A 625 18.01 22.24 25.61
N GLU A 626 18.99 22.71 26.36
CA GLU A 626 20.11 23.52 25.85
C GLU A 626 21.02 22.76 24.85
N ASP A 627 21.06 21.44 24.87
CA ASP A 627 21.93 20.65 24.00
C ASP A 627 21.20 19.84 22.92
N GLY A 628 21.05 20.48 21.75
CA GLY A 628 20.60 19.85 20.51
C GLY A 628 21.71 19.49 19.52
N VAL A 629 22.99 19.64 19.90
CA VAL A 629 24.16 19.23 19.10
C VAL A 629 25.33 19.00 20.04
N THR A 630 25.64 17.76 20.38
CA THR A 630 27.01 17.39 20.80
C THR A 630 27.75 16.95 19.55
N ASN A 631 28.60 17.86 19.06
CA ASN A 631 29.65 17.48 18.14
C ASN A 631 30.57 16.48 18.83
N ARG A 632 31.16 15.63 17.98
CA ARG A 632 32.07 14.54 18.27
C ARG A 632 33.31 15.05 19.03
N GLU A 633 33.27 15.08 20.35
CA GLU A 633 34.49 15.19 21.17
C GLU A 633 34.81 13.85 21.86
N LYS A 634 36.03 13.39 21.62
CA LYS A 634 36.63 12.26 22.34
C LYS A 634 36.86 12.67 23.80
N GLY A 635 36.17 11.96 24.71
CA GLY A 635 36.71 11.57 26.01
C GLY A 635 36.40 12.46 27.22
N LYS A 636 35.56 11.96 28.12
CA LYS A 636 35.94 11.59 29.50
C LYS A 636 34.75 10.95 30.23
N ARG A 637 34.98 9.75 30.75
CA ARG A 637 34.10 9.07 31.73
C ARG A 637 33.86 9.97 32.94
N LYS A 638 32.60 10.10 33.39
CA LYS A 638 32.31 10.14 34.83
C LYS A 638 30.93 9.54 35.14
N ASN A 639 30.98 8.58 36.06
CA ASN A 639 29.92 7.76 36.60
C ASN A 639 28.77 8.57 37.24
N LYS A 640 27.53 8.13 37.03
CA LYS A 640 26.59 7.97 38.16
C LYS A 640 25.66 6.78 37.93
N LYS A 641 25.91 5.75 38.75
CA LYS A 641 25.03 4.64 39.16
C LYS A 641 23.67 5.18 39.64
N LYS A 642 22.55 4.45 39.71
CA LYS A 642 22.07 3.11 39.26
C LYS A 642 20.75 2.92 40.03
N GLU A 643 19.69 2.44 39.39
CA GLU A 643 18.56 1.64 39.93
C GLU A 643 17.42 1.67 38.89
N ASP A 644 16.76 0.60 38.44
CA ASP A 644 16.94 -0.86 38.47
C ASP A 644 15.92 -1.40 37.42
N LYS A 645 16.37 -2.07 36.35
CA LYS A 645 16.44 -3.54 36.13
C LYS A 645 15.14 -4.29 35.74
N LYS A 646 15.14 -4.82 34.50
CA LYS A 646 14.98 -6.26 34.12
C LYS A 646 15.13 -6.36 32.59
N HIS A 647 16.27 -6.71 31.97
CA HIS A 647 17.01 -7.99 31.82
C HIS A 647 16.29 -9.14 31.07
N LEU A 648 16.74 -9.37 29.84
CA LEU A 648 16.99 -10.65 29.13
C LEU A 648 18.27 -10.36 28.30
N LEU A 649 19.48 -10.78 28.68
CA LEU A 649 20.13 -12.11 28.51
C LEU A 649 19.94 -12.68 27.09
N ASP A 650 20.96 -13.09 26.33
CA ASP A 650 22.42 -13.08 26.52
C ASP A 650 23.10 -13.26 25.16
N ASP A 651 24.30 -12.68 25.06
CA ASP A 651 25.35 -13.00 24.08
C ASP A 651 25.89 -14.42 24.32
N GLU A 652 26.43 -15.06 23.28
CA GLU A 652 27.80 -15.62 23.36
C GLU A 652 28.26 -16.10 21.97
N SER A 653 29.25 -15.43 21.39
CA SER A 653 30.59 -16.02 21.23
C SER A 653 31.51 -15.06 20.46
N ILE A 654 32.58 -14.67 21.14
CA ILE A 654 33.73 -13.92 20.67
C ILE A 654 34.68 -14.89 19.96
N VAL A 655 35.22 -14.58 18.76
CA VAL A 655 36.65 -14.79 18.43
C VAL A 655 37.14 -13.79 17.37
N ASN A 656 38.25 -13.14 17.71
CA ASN A 656 39.12 -12.24 16.93
C ASN A 656 39.58 -12.81 15.57
N PHE A 657 39.90 -11.95 14.59
CA PHE A 657 41.30 -11.61 14.25
C PHE A 657 41.43 -10.45 13.24
N LYS A 658 42.46 -9.64 13.49
CA LYS A 658 42.88 -8.44 12.76
C LYS A 658 43.48 -8.76 11.39
N ALA A 659 43.33 -7.77 10.50
CA ALA A 659 43.92 -7.66 9.17
C ALA A 659 45.47 -7.68 9.18
N ILE A 660 46.03 -8.22 8.09
CA ILE A 660 47.43 -8.10 7.67
C ILE A 660 47.44 -7.28 6.35
N PRO A 661 48.34 -6.28 6.17
CA PRO A 661 48.36 -5.41 4.99
C PRO A 661 49.23 -5.92 3.82
N LEU A 662 48.97 -5.37 2.63
CA LEU A 662 49.67 -5.60 1.37
C LEU A 662 51.10 -5.03 1.30
N THR A 663 52.03 -5.80 0.72
CA THR A 663 53.12 -5.43 -0.23
C THR A 663 53.76 -6.75 -0.72
N ALA A 664 53.64 -7.21 -1.97
CA ALA A 664 54.29 -6.82 -3.25
C ALA A 664 55.45 -7.77 -3.65
N VAL A 665 55.48 -8.13 -4.96
CA VAL A 665 56.56 -8.80 -5.76
C VAL A 665 56.70 -10.32 -5.50
N VAL A 666 56.45 -11.25 -6.43
CA VAL A 666 56.92 -11.45 -7.83
C VAL A 666 55.80 -11.93 -8.74
#